data_AF-A0A8S2XQF6-F1
#
_entry.id   AF-A0A8S2XQF6-F1
#
_cell.length_a   1.000
_cell.length_b   1.000
_cell.length_c   1.000
_cell.angle_alpha   90.00
_cell.angle_beta   90.00
_cell.angle_gamma   90.00
#
_symmetry.space_group_name_H-M   'P 1'
#
loop_
_entity.id
_entity.type
_entity.pdbx_description
1 polymer ?
#
loop_
_entity_poly.entity_id
_entity_poly.type
_entity_poly.pdbx_seq_one_letter_code
_entity_poly.pdbx_strand_id
1 'polypeptide(L)'
;MWLSAEATTILDNALITMEHLYKTGTVQIRLRNLMNEQSYFEIAYSIDTLTTEFSRSNEFDCDEKDKNIQKQETIKATLSMADIEDHKRQLTFCNVDLKQYMIDKKILLEEQLKLLDTIEKIYLMLLKLEKAGHPNFQLKEYSYDIYDRPGTVSKLLSDLKNIEEGSEQKLKQEIRDRTKYFQAKFTKFEADYDIWIRDLEKLRCRSPLLQLFSNHQVMIMFILLTTSETENRVQQKFLKKLFSLNNLSKEQEENFKLTVLCLIHYLQSLRIKDCNLSSPNIINLYNKYKIEYNHSKNEDLQSENLQKLSSFLEELFNKGKELLAESATNTENQQYLVTLNSPEQTSDKFEIQNDLNLDTYYILLSIFNDRLPADYQLLRCSVSTDDDIRLFFSRVRTFRRLTFAVIDIDKLHHRLRELVLNEQDSLAKQSERHGTIYYFSRELISFRKGVRPFYIRPQHRNSSHAYSQFMTLLRNNNLPLPQIQIICGKAGIGKTHRIKTAYNDHNTSCVSINDKLNLSSLISTLLSLESKTSSNQLSIYFNISIHANFKQLNHAFFSLFVCNSLNDLTSGLTFSPSKEKSWKFIVEVPYTDKYNTTIKTNFDRILPILSIISSNNFEEVTDENYKLFIGDEEKLMATFLKAYEDQTIDQFLIQDPFGNEKPVHFDPLTDHNECRSYIYNCIEKYAPELPRNKIFELSFTKFLYRRFRFFTGFHFCLNMTTERLGSTAMKQMIYEAKHLTQISFLSSDYPRIYLVYDPAFSLHILHNSWDAVPLTLQALFRYHDPQKRPEYGDKNYFITCLSWLMDIPYTLFERIMIEANFI
;
A
#
# COMPACT_ATOMS: atom_id res chain seq x y z
N MET A 1 -9.02 -52.29 17.97
CA MET A 1 -8.39 -51.85 19.23
C MET A 1 -7.04 -51.25 18.87
N TRP A 2 -6.94 -49.92 18.82
CA TRP A 2 -5.77 -49.05 18.95
C TRP A 2 -6.29 -47.66 18.53
N LEU A 3 -7.23 -47.14 19.31
CA LEU A 3 -7.58 -45.72 19.28
C LEU A 3 -6.59 -45.08 20.25
N SER A 4 -5.57 -44.40 19.73
CA SER A 4 -4.58 -43.69 20.55
C SER A 4 -5.28 -42.54 21.28
N ALA A 5 -4.78 -42.20 22.47
CA ALA A 5 -5.29 -41.11 23.30
C ALA A 5 -5.35 -39.74 22.57
N GLU A 6 -4.61 -39.59 21.47
CA GLU A 6 -4.61 -38.44 20.55
C GLU A 6 -5.92 -38.28 19.76
N ALA A 7 -6.54 -39.37 19.29
CA ALA A 7 -7.79 -39.27 18.52
C ALA A 7 -9.00 -38.90 19.41
N THR A 8 -9.01 -39.38 20.66
CA THR A 8 -9.97 -38.96 21.69
C THR A 8 -9.77 -37.51 22.11
N THR A 9 -8.53 -37.03 22.21
CA THR A 9 -8.27 -35.60 22.50
C THR A 9 -8.59 -34.70 21.31
N ILE A 10 -8.42 -35.14 20.07
CA ILE A 10 -8.89 -34.40 18.87
C ILE A 10 -10.42 -34.36 18.82
N LEU A 11 -11.10 -35.47 19.12
CA LEU A 11 -12.56 -35.52 19.19
C LEU A 11 -13.11 -34.69 20.36
N ASP A 12 -12.46 -34.72 21.52
CA ASP A 12 -12.81 -33.92 22.69
C ASP A 12 -12.50 -32.44 22.45
N ASN A 13 -11.39 -32.09 21.80
CA ASN A 13 -11.09 -30.70 21.41
C ASN A 13 -12.09 -30.19 20.35
N ALA A 14 -12.48 -31.03 19.38
CA ALA A 14 -13.54 -30.70 18.44
C ALA A 14 -14.89 -30.52 19.16
N LEU A 15 -15.23 -31.41 20.11
CA LEU A 15 -16.43 -31.32 20.95
C LEU A 15 -16.41 -30.13 21.92
N ILE A 16 -15.25 -29.73 22.45
CA ILE A 16 -15.05 -28.54 23.29
C ILE A 16 -15.17 -27.26 22.44
N THR A 17 -14.58 -27.25 21.24
CA THR A 17 -14.72 -26.15 20.27
C THR A 17 -16.19 -26.01 19.84
N MET A 18 -16.89 -27.14 19.67
CA MET A 18 -18.33 -27.19 19.45
C MET A 18 -19.13 -26.71 20.68
N GLU A 19 -18.78 -27.16 21.89
CA GLU A 19 -19.41 -26.71 23.14
C GLU A 19 -19.24 -25.19 23.31
N HIS A 20 -18.12 -24.60 22.89
CA HIS A 20 -17.89 -23.16 22.85
C HIS A 20 -18.66 -22.42 21.75
N LEU A 21 -18.69 -22.95 20.52
CA LEU A 21 -19.50 -22.39 19.40
C LEU A 21 -20.99 -22.32 19.75
N TYR A 22 -21.51 -23.34 20.45
CA TYR A 22 -22.93 -23.45 20.79
C TYR A 22 -23.31 -22.80 22.14
N LYS A 23 -22.41 -22.74 23.13
CA LYS A 23 -22.69 -22.04 24.41
C LYS A 23 -22.64 -20.51 24.28
N THR A 24 -21.85 -19.96 23.35
CA THR A 24 -21.42 -18.55 23.41
C THR A 24 -21.21 -17.86 22.03
N GLY A 25 -21.54 -18.50 20.91
CA GLY A 25 -21.17 -18.02 19.58
C GLY A 25 -22.08 -16.95 18.97
N THR A 26 -21.51 -15.79 18.60
CA THR A 26 -22.06 -14.94 17.53
C THR A 26 -21.23 -15.16 16.25
N VAL A 27 -21.85 -15.24 15.06
CA VAL A 27 -21.08 -15.24 13.80
C VAL A 27 -21.13 -13.85 13.20
N GLN A 28 -20.01 -13.13 13.27
CA GLN A 28 -19.90 -11.78 12.73
C GLN A 28 -19.25 -11.81 11.35
N ILE A 29 -20.06 -11.84 10.28
CA ILE A 29 -19.49 -11.75 8.93
C ILE A 29 -19.10 -10.30 8.64
N ARG A 30 -17.79 -10.02 8.66
CA ARG A 30 -17.22 -8.72 8.33
C ARG A 30 -16.76 -8.71 6.87
N LEU A 31 -17.36 -7.86 6.03
CA LEU A 31 -16.89 -7.58 4.67
C LEU A 31 -16.21 -6.21 4.68
N ARG A 32 -14.90 -6.14 4.39
CA ARG A 32 -14.10 -4.90 4.53
C ARG A 32 -13.35 -4.48 3.25
N ASN A 33 -13.78 -4.95 2.09
CA ASN A 33 -13.02 -4.79 0.84
C ASN A 33 -13.00 -3.38 0.22
N LEU A 34 -13.92 -2.45 0.55
CA LEU A 34 -14.05 -1.21 -0.24
C LEU A 34 -12.80 -0.30 -0.29
N MET A 35 -11.82 -0.53 0.57
CA MET A 35 -10.64 0.33 0.75
C MET A 35 -9.40 -0.47 1.20
N ASN A 36 -9.06 -1.57 0.51
CA ASN A 36 -7.82 -2.36 0.69
C ASN A 36 -7.63 -3.16 1.98
N GLU A 37 -8.68 -3.42 2.76
CA GLU A 37 -8.59 -4.49 3.76
C GLU A 37 -9.02 -5.78 3.09
N GLN A 38 -8.20 -6.83 3.19
CA GLN A 38 -8.62 -8.16 2.74
C GLN A 38 -9.96 -8.48 3.42
N SER A 39 -11.04 -8.73 2.67
CA SER A 39 -12.26 -9.25 3.28
C SER A 39 -11.92 -10.56 3.98
N TYR A 40 -11.95 -10.54 5.31
CA TYR A 40 -11.68 -11.70 6.12
C TYR A 40 -12.97 -12.11 6.81
N PHE A 41 -13.24 -13.41 6.76
CA PHE A 41 -14.28 -14.01 7.56
C PHE A 41 -13.78 -14.13 9.00
N GLU A 42 -14.56 -13.67 9.97
CA GLU A 42 -14.26 -13.78 11.40
C GLU A 42 -15.48 -14.34 12.13
N ILE A 43 -15.35 -15.53 12.72
CA ILE A 43 -16.31 -15.95 13.75
C ILE A 43 -15.81 -15.40 15.07
N ALA A 44 -16.61 -14.54 15.71
CA ALA A 44 -16.30 -13.94 17.00
C ALA A 44 -17.25 -14.48 18.08
N TYR A 45 -16.76 -15.31 19.00
CA TYR A 45 -17.57 -15.76 20.13
C TYR A 45 -17.44 -14.81 21.33
N SER A 46 -18.46 -14.76 22.19
CA SER A 46 -18.52 -13.95 23.40
C SER A 46 -18.96 -14.81 24.58
N ILE A 47 -18.07 -15.04 25.54
CA ILE A 47 -18.40 -15.81 26.74
C ILE A 47 -19.01 -14.89 27.80
N ASP A 48 -20.28 -15.08 28.15
CA ASP A 48 -20.87 -14.44 29.32
C ASP A 48 -20.37 -15.16 30.58
N THR A 49 -19.34 -14.63 31.25
CA THR A 49 -18.99 -15.08 32.60
C THR A 49 -19.91 -14.41 33.61
N LEU A 50 -20.85 -15.19 34.18
CA LEU A 50 -21.56 -14.78 35.39
C LEU A 50 -20.60 -14.87 36.59
N THR A 51 -19.83 -13.82 36.85
CA THR A 51 -19.18 -13.65 38.15
C THR A 51 -20.20 -13.13 39.15
N THR A 52 -20.78 -14.03 39.96
CA THR A 52 -21.47 -13.64 41.19
C THR A 52 -20.42 -13.22 42.22
N GLU A 53 -20.12 -11.92 42.28
CA GLU A 53 -19.42 -11.36 43.43
C GLU A 53 -20.33 -11.47 44.66
N PHE A 54 -20.02 -12.41 45.56
CA PHE A 54 -20.59 -12.44 46.91
C PHE A 54 -19.89 -11.35 47.73
N SER A 55 -20.36 -10.12 47.66
CA SER A 55 -20.00 -9.08 48.62
C SER A 55 -20.62 -9.40 49.98
N ARG A 56 -19.83 -9.99 50.88
CA ARG A 56 -20.13 -9.98 52.32
C ARG A 56 -19.94 -8.55 52.83
N SER A 57 -21.03 -7.84 53.08
CA SER A 57 -21.02 -6.65 53.93
C SER A 57 -22.10 -6.78 54.99
N ASN A 58 -21.66 -6.97 56.24
CA ASN A 58 -22.47 -6.70 57.42
C ASN A 58 -22.68 -5.19 57.56
N GLU A 59 -23.88 -4.84 58.04
CA GLU A 59 -24.21 -3.67 58.86
C GLU A 59 -24.50 -2.30 58.20
N PHE A 60 -25.79 -1.95 58.30
CA PHE A 60 -26.47 -0.65 58.48
C PHE A 60 -26.67 0.34 57.31
N ASP A 61 -27.94 0.35 56.88
CA ASP A 61 -28.83 1.50 56.62
C ASP A 61 -28.54 2.52 55.48
N CYS A 62 -29.27 2.33 54.38
CA CYS A 62 -30.40 3.17 53.90
C CYS A 62 -30.36 3.48 52.39
N ASP A 63 -31.34 2.88 51.68
CA ASP A 63 -31.97 3.33 50.43
C ASP A 63 -31.07 3.83 49.28
N GLU A 64 -30.51 2.91 48.51
CA GLU A 64 -30.43 3.05 47.05
C GLU A 64 -30.70 1.72 46.36
N LYS A 65 -31.50 1.77 45.30
CA LYS A 65 -31.80 0.61 44.43
C LYS A 65 -30.53 0.17 43.74
N ASP A 66 -29.83 -0.80 44.31
CA ASP A 66 -28.72 -1.50 43.68
C ASP A 66 -29.22 -2.17 42.39
N LYS A 67 -28.98 -1.49 41.26
CA LYS A 67 -28.88 -2.14 39.97
C LYS A 67 -27.66 -3.05 40.06
N ASN A 68 -27.89 -4.36 40.12
CA ASN A 68 -26.87 -5.35 39.73
C ASN A 68 -26.37 -4.98 38.34
N ILE A 69 -25.26 -4.24 38.26
CA ILE A 69 -24.53 -4.02 37.01
C ILE A 69 -23.77 -5.32 36.77
N GLN A 70 -24.40 -6.23 36.03
CA GLN A 70 -23.69 -7.33 35.38
C GLN A 70 -22.67 -6.70 34.42
N LYS A 71 -21.39 -6.67 34.81
CA LYS A 71 -20.31 -6.40 33.85
C LYS A 71 -20.08 -7.66 33.02
N GLN A 72 -20.58 -7.65 31.79
CA GLN A 72 -20.21 -8.63 30.77
C GLN A 72 -18.75 -8.39 30.35
N GLU A 73 -17.83 -9.27 30.75
CA GLU A 73 -16.52 -9.36 30.12
C GLU A 73 -16.65 -10.17 28.83
N THR A 74 -16.50 -9.50 27.69
CA THR A 74 -16.53 -10.13 26.37
C THR A 74 -15.13 -10.62 26.00
N ILE A 75 -14.82 -11.88 26.28
CA ILE A 75 -13.65 -12.53 25.68
C ILE A 75 -13.97 -12.75 24.20
N LYS A 76 -13.31 -11.99 23.31
CA LYS A 76 -13.41 -12.16 21.85
C LYS A 76 -12.30 -13.08 21.39
N ALA A 77 -12.65 -14.16 20.70
CA ALA A 77 -11.68 -14.91 19.92
C ALA A 77 -12.17 -15.10 18.48
N THR A 78 -11.20 -15.05 17.57
CA THR A 78 -11.39 -14.87 16.13
C THR A 78 -10.93 -16.14 15.42
N LEU A 79 -11.82 -16.80 14.68
CA LEU A 79 -11.46 -17.91 13.78
C LEU A 79 -11.42 -17.44 12.33
N SER A 80 -10.33 -17.72 11.62
CA SER A 80 -10.16 -17.45 10.19
C SER A 80 -10.79 -18.55 9.31
N MET A 81 -10.97 -18.30 7.99
CA MET A 81 -11.41 -19.35 7.05
C MET A 81 -10.44 -20.54 7.01
N ALA A 82 -9.14 -20.30 7.19
CA ALA A 82 -8.17 -21.38 7.22
C ALA A 82 -8.41 -22.29 8.44
N ASP A 83 -8.73 -21.69 9.60
CA ASP A 83 -9.07 -22.44 10.81
C ASP A 83 -10.38 -23.22 10.64
N ILE A 84 -11.34 -22.68 9.89
CA ILE A 84 -12.60 -23.36 9.59
C ILE A 84 -12.43 -24.48 8.59
N GLU A 85 -11.61 -24.30 7.55
CA GLU A 85 -11.26 -25.38 6.62
C GLU A 85 -10.50 -26.49 7.34
N ASP A 86 -9.55 -26.15 8.21
CA ASP A 86 -8.84 -27.12 9.03
C ASP A 86 -9.80 -27.84 9.98
N HIS A 87 -10.70 -27.11 10.62
CA HIS A 87 -11.75 -27.69 11.46
C HIS A 87 -12.70 -28.60 10.66
N LYS A 88 -13.11 -28.21 9.45
CA LYS A 88 -13.90 -29.07 8.53
C LYS A 88 -13.12 -30.34 8.16
N ARG A 89 -11.82 -30.24 7.90
CA ARG A 89 -10.96 -31.41 7.62
C ARG A 89 -10.88 -32.33 8.84
N GLN A 90 -10.66 -31.78 10.04
CA GLN A 90 -10.63 -32.52 11.29
C GLN A 90 -11.98 -33.23 11.56
N LEU A 91 -13.11 -32.53 11.42
CA LEU A 91 -14.45 -33.10 11.59
C LEU A 91 -14.78 -34.16 10.53
N THR A 92 -14.33 -33.96 9.28
CA THR A 92 -14.51 -34.93 8.19
C THR A 92 -13.70 -36.21 8.47
N PHE A 93 -12.48 -36.07 8.98
CA PHE A 93 -11.64 -37.19 9.39
C PHE A 93 -12.29 -37.97 10.55
N CYS A 94 -12.78 -37.28 11.58
CA CYS A 94 -13.53 -37.87 12.69
C CYS A 94 -14.81 -38.61 12.22
N ASN A 95 -15.51 -38.10 11.21
CA ASN A 95 -16.73 -38.71 10.66
C ASN A 95 -16.45 -40.08 9.97
N VAL A 96 -15.25 -40.27 9.42
CA VAL A 96 -14.85 -41.54 8.78
C VAL A 96 -14.66 -42.65 9.80
N ASP A 97 -14.14 -42.33 10.99
CA ASP A 97 -13.76 -43.30 12.04
C ASP A 97 -14.92 -43.69 12.98
N LEU A 98 -16.02 -42.93 13.02
CA LEU A 98 -17.16 -43.11 13.95
C LEU A 98 -18.10 -44.30 13.62
N LYS A 99 -17.71 -45.23 12.75
CA LYS A 99 -18.66 -46.07 11.99
C LYS A 99 -19.33 -47.25 12.71
N GLN A 100 -19.08 -47.55 13.99
CA GLN A 100 -19.76 -48.71 14.64
C GLN A 100 -20.34 -48.52 16.05
N TYR A 101 -19.96 -47.51 16.84
CA TYR A 101 -20.44 -47.38 18.23
C TYR A 101 -20.95 -45.99 18.64
N MET A 102 -21.03 -45.03 17.72
CA MET A 102 -21.45 -43.64 17.99
C MET A 102 -22.22 -43.02 16.82
N ILE A 103 -23.25 -43.75 16.33
CA ILE A 103 -24.13 -43.33 15.21
C ILE A 103 -24.73 -41.93 15.47
N ASP A 104 -25.02 -41.63 16.73
CA ASP A 104 -25.70 -40.41 17.15
C ASP A 104 -24.77 -39.18 17.10
N LYS A 105 -23.51 -39.34 17.52
CA LYS A 105 -22.47 -38.30 17.34
C LYS A 105 -22.18 -38.04 15.86
N LYS A 106 -22.25 -39.09 15.04
CA LYS A 106 -22.08 -38.99 13.59
C LYS A 106 -23.17 -38.12 12.94
N ILE A 107 -24.43 -38.32 13.32
CA ILE A 107 -25.56 -37.52 12.83
C ILE A 107 -25.42 -36.04 13.26
N LEU A 108 -24.98 -35.79 14.50
CA LEU A 108 -24.73 -34.43 14.99
C LEU A 108 -23.63 -33.73 14.16
N LEU A 109 -22.51 -34.43 13.94
CA LEU A 109 -21.41 -34.00 13.08
C LEU A 109 -21.88 -33.70 11.65
N GLU A 110 -22.73 -34.55 11.06
CA GLU A 110 -23.27 -34.35 9.72
C GLU A 110 -24.13 -33.10 9.61
N GLU A 111 -25.03 -32.82 10.57
CA GLU A 111 -25.87 -31.61 10.53
C GLU A 111 -25.04 -30.34 10.81
N GLN A 112 -23.96 -30.43 11.60
CA GLN A 112 -23.03 -29.32 11.83
C GLN A 112 -22.16 -29.00 10.61
N LEU A 113 -21.66 -30.03 9.92
CA LEU A 113 -20.97 -29.85 8.65
C LEU A 113 -21.87 -29.13 7.63
N LYS A 114 -23.18 -29.44 7.61
CA LYS A 114 -24.15 -28.70 6.78
C LYS A 114 -24.34 -27.25 7.21
N LEU A 115 -24.39 -26.96 8.50
CA LEU A 115 -24.47 -25.59 9.00
C LEU A 115 -23.24 -24.78 8.58
N LEU A 116 -22.03 -25.33 8.78
CA LEU A 116 -20.78 -24.68 8.38
C LEU A 116 -20.66 -24.52 6.85
N ASP A 117 -21.12 -25.49 6.07
CA ASP A 117 -21.24 -25.38 4.60
C ASP A 117 -22.21 -24.26 4.19
N THR A 118 -23.34 -24.13 4.88
CA THR A 118 -24.31 -23.05 4.62
C THR A 118 -23.74 -21.68 4.96
N ILE A 119 -23.00 -21.55 6.07
CA ILE A 119 -22.34 -20.30 6.46
C ILE A 119 -21.26 -19.91 5.44
N GLU A 120 -20.46 -20.86 4.96
CA GLU A 120 -19.48 -20.63 3.90
C GLU A 120 -20.16 -20.17 2.60
N LYS A 121 -21.26 -20.80 2.21
CA LYS A 121 -22.07 -20.38 1.06
C LYS A 121 -22.60 -18.95 1.20
N ILE A 122 -23.05 -18.56 2.40
CA ILE A 122 -23.46 -17.18 2.68
C ILE A 122 -22.28 -16.23 2.51
N TYR A 123 -21.11 -16.56 3.06
CA TYR A 123 -19.91 -15.73 2.92
C TYR A 123 -19.50 -15.56 1.46
N LEU A 124 -19.44 -16.64 0.69
CA LEU A 124 -19.14 -16.61 -0.74
C LEU A 124 -20.19 -15.80 -1.53
N MET A 125 -21.47 -15.91 -1.18
CA MET A 125 -22.54 -15.13 -1.81
C MET A 125 -22.44 -13.65 -1.47
N LEU A 126 -22.10 -13.32 -0.22
CA LEU A 126 -21.86 -11.95 0.22
C LEU A 126 -20.66 -11.33 -0.52
N LEU A 127 -19.56 -12.07 -0.69
CA LEU A 127 -18.45 -11.64 -1.55
C LEU A 127 -18.89 -11.45 -3.01
N LYS A 128 -19.80 -12.30 -3.50
CA LYS A 128 -20.35 -12.21 -4.87
C LYS A 128 -21.20 -10.95 -5.04
N LEU A 129 -22.09 -10.65 -4.08
CA LEU A 129 -22.89 -9.42 -4.01
C LEU A 129 -22.03 -8.17 -3.91
N GLU A 130 -20.96 -8.25 -3.13
CA GLU A 130 -20.00 -7.18 -2.98
C GLU A 130 -19.27 -6.89 -4.30
N LYS A 131 -18.71 -7.92 -4.95
CA LYS A 131 -18.07 -7.82 -6.28
C LYS A 131 -19.02 -7.37 -7.39
N ALA A 132 -20.30 -7.71 -7.25
CA ALA A 132 -21.36 -7.23 -8.13
C ALA A 132 -21.68 -5.74 -7.94
N GLY A 133 -21.10 -5.07 -6.94
CA GLY A 133 -21.33 -3.66 -6.66
C GLY A 133 -22.70 -3.38 -6.05
N HIS A 134 -23.31 -4.34 -5.37
CA HIS A 134 -24.64 -4.13 -4.79
C HIS A 134 -24.55 -3.10 -3.64
N PRO A 135 -25.22 -1.93 -3.68
CA PRO A 135 -24.98 -0.80 -2.77
C PRO A 135 -25.24 -1.14 -1.29
N ASN A 136 -26.21 -2.01 -1.00
CA ASN A 136 -26.56 -2.39 0.36
C ASN A 136 -25.51 -3.23 1.09
N PHE A 137 -24.62 -3.92 0.38
CA PHE A 137 -23.66 -4.87 0.95
C PHE A 137 -22.25 -4.27 1.08
N GLN A 138 -22.14 -2.94 0.97
CA GLN A 138 -20.90 -2.19 0.90
C GLN A 138 -20.71 -1.41 2.19
N LEU A 139 -19.51 -1.48 2.79
CA LEU A 139 -19.17 -0.79 4.05
C LEU A 139 -20.12 -1.11 5.24
N LYS A 140 -20.82 -2.25 5.19
CA LYS A 140 -21.68 -2.75 6.27
C LYS A 140 -21.06 -3.96 6.95
N GLU A 141 -21.14 -3.97 8.28
CA GLU A 141 -20.85 -5.16 9.08
C GLU A 141 -22.14 -5.96 9.23
N TYR A 142 -22.10 -7.25 8.85
CA TYR A 142 -23.23 -8.16 9.02
C TYR A 142 -22.96 -9.07 10.22
N SER A 143 -23.58 -8.75 11.35
CA SER A 143 -23.60 -9.65 12.50
C SER A 143 -24.80 -10.61 12.42
N TYR A 144 -24.53 -11.91 12.35
CA TYR A 144 -25.53 -12.94 12.53
C TYR A 144 -25.30 -13.65 13.85
N ASP A 145 -26.18 -13.42 14.80
CA ASP A 145 -26.14 -14.16 16.05
C ASP A 145 -26.47 -15.64 15.77
N ILE A 146 -25.57 -16.57 16.15
CA ILE A 146 -25.88 -18.01 16.25
C ILE A 146 -26.58 -18.32 17.59
N TYR A 147 -26.87 -17.27 18.37
CA TYR A 147 -27.23 -17.37 19.77
C TYR A 147 -28.42 -18.27 20.05
N ASP A 148 -28.24 -19.08 21.09
CA ASP A 148 -29.27 -19.83 21.78
C ASP A 148 -29.93 -18.93 22.83
N ARG A 149 -30.75 -17.96 22.41
CA ARG A 149 -31.42 -17.00 23.33
C ARG A 149 -32.22 -17.64 24.50
N PRO A 150 -32.63 -18.92 24.47
CA PRO A 150 -33.19 -19.60 25.64
C PRO A 150 -32.24 -20.59 26.34
N GLY A 151 -30.97 -20.75 25.93
CA GLY A 151 -30.06 -21.76 26.49
C GLY A 151 -30.50 -23.21 26.22
N THR A 152 -31.30 -23.42 25.18
CA THR A 152 -31.93 -24.70 24.85
C THR A 152 -30.93 -25.73 24.36
N VAL A 153 -29.98 -25.37 23.50
CA VAL A 153 -28.88 -26.23 23.05
C VAL A 153 -27.91 -26.51 24.19
N SER A 154 -27.55 -25.52 25.01
CA SER A 154 -26.66 -25.75 26.16
C SER A 154 -27.30 -26.71 27.16
N LYS A 155 -28.60 -26.55 27.42
CA LYS A 155 -29.39 -27.45 28.28
C LYS A 155 -29.50 -28.85 27.66
N LEU A 156 -29.81 -28.95 26.36
CA LEU A 156 -29.88 -30.24 25.67
C LEU A 156 -28.51 -30.95 25.62
N LEU A 157 -27.40 -30.22 25.53
CA LEU A 157 -26.04 -30.77 25.62
C LEU A 157 -25.70 -31.26 27.04
N SER A 158 -26.16 -30.57 28.09
CA SER A 158 -26.02 -31.07 29.47
C SER A 158 -26.93 -32.26 29.75
N ASP A 159 -28.15 -32.27 29.20
CA ASP A 159 -29.14 -33.34 29.36
C ASP A 159 -28.67 -34.62 28.60
N LEU A 160 -27.96 -34.45 27.48
CA LEU A 160 -27.25 -35.53 26.78
C LEU A 160 -26.09 -36.12 27.59
N LYS A 161 -25.34 -35.29 28.33
CA LYS A 161 -24.30 -35.77 29.27
C LYS A 161 -24.92 -36.57 30.43
N ASN A 162 -26.19 -36.31 30.75
CA ASN A 162 -26.94 -36.94 31.84
C ASN A 162 -27.88 -38.09 31.40
N ILE A 163 -27.83 -38.52 30.13
CA ILE A 163 -28.61 -39.65 29.57
C ILE A 163 -30.14 -39.47 29.74
N GLU A 164 -30.69 -38.28 29.50
CA GLU A 164 -32.14 -38.11 29.41
C GLU A 164 -32.69 -38.56 28.04
N GLU A 165 -33.64 -39.50 28.03
CA GLU A 165 -34.33 -39.98 26.81
C GLU A 165 -35.01 -38.82 26.04
N GLY A 166 -34.69 -38.69 24.75
CA GLY A 166 -35.31 -37.72 23.83
C GLY A 166 -34.65 -36.33 23.75
N SER A 167 -33.63 -36.05 24.57
CA SER A 167 -32.78 -34.84 24.46
C SER A 167 -32.04 -34.76 23.11
N GLU A 168 -31.64 -35.90 22.57
CA GLU A 168 -30.91 -36.03 21.31
C GLU A 168 -31.73 -35.60 20.07
N GLN A 169 -32.97 -36.07 19.96
CA GLN A 169 -33.86 -35.72 18.85
C GLN A 169 -34.20 -34.23 18.87
N LYS A 170 -34.34 -33.64 20.05
CA LYS A 170 -34.55 -32.19 20.24
C LYS A 170 -33.32 -31.40 19.80
N LEU A 171 -32.11 -31.82 20.16
CA LEU A 171 -30.87 -31.15 19.72
C LEU A 171 -30.69 -31.22 18.21
N LYS A 172 -30.95 -32.38 17.60
CA LYS A 172 -30.92 -32.58 16.15
C LYS A 172 -31.93 -31.67 15.44
N GLN A 173 -33.13 -31.55 15.98
CA GLN A 173 -34.18 -30.69 15.41
C GLN A 173 -33.79 -29.20 15.50
N GLU A 174 -33.22 -28.77 16.61
CA GLU A 174 -32.73 -27.40 16.83
C GLU A 174 -31.61 -27.03 15.85
N ILE A 175 -30.61 -27.91 15.63
CA ILE A 175 -29.55 -27.69 14.63
C ILE A 175 -30.12 -27.64 13.21
N ARG A 176 -31.11 -28.47 12.90
CA ARG A 176 -31.79 -28.45 11.59
C ARG A 176 -32.56 -27.16 11.35
N ASP A 177 -33.28 -26.67 12.35
CA ASP A 177 -34.06 -25.44 12.21
C ASP A 177 -33.14 -24.21 12.10
N ARG A 178 -31.98 -24.22 12.76
CA ARG A 178 -30.91 -23.23 12.53
C ARG A 178 -30.33 -23.31 11.13
N THR A 179 -30.03 -24.51 10.64
CA THR A 179 -29.53 -24.71 9.27
C THR A 179 -30.55 -24.18 8.26
N LYS A 180 -31.86 -24.45 8.46
CA LYS A 180 -32.94 -23.88 7.63
C LYS A 180 -33.00 -22.36 7.71
N TYR A 181 -32.81 -21.75 8.88
CA TYR A 181 -32.75 -20.30 9.03
C TYR A 181 -31.62 -19.69 8.18
N PHE A 182 -30.41 -20.22 8.28
CA PHE A 182 -29.27 -19.77 7.47
C PHE A 182 -29.49 -20.06 5.98
N GLN A 183 -30.09 -21.19 5.64
CA GLN A 183 -30.41 -21.53 4.26
C GLN A 183 -31.44 -20.56 3.66
N ALA A 184 -32.45 -20.14 4.43
CA ALA A 184 -33.38 -19.10 4.02
C ALA A 184 -32.69 -17.74 3.82
N LYS A 185 -31.67 -17.41 4.62
CA LYS A 185 -30.83 -16.22 4.41
C LYS A 185 -30.00 -16.34 3.14
N PHE A 186 -29.37 -17.50 2.90
CA PHE A 186 -28.62 -17.77 1.68
C PHE A 186 -29.49 -17.60 0.43
N THR A 187 -30.66 -18.26 0.38
CA THR A 187 -31.58 -18.15 -0.75
C THR A 187 -32.06 -16.72 -0.98
N LYS A 188 -32.23 -15.94 0.10
CA LYS A 188 -32.52 -14.51 -0.03
C LYS A 188 -31.36 -13.76 -0.69
N PHE A 189 -30.11 -13.97 -0.26
CA PHE A 189 -28.96 -13.28 -0.87
C PHE A 189 -28.73 -13.68 -2.32
N GLU A 190 -29.00 -14.94 -2.66
CA GLU A 190 -28.96 -15.43 -4.02
C GLU A 190 -30.01 -14.71 -4.89
N ALA A 191 -31.26 -14.59 -4.40
CA ALA A 191 -32.30 -13.82 -5.07
C ALA A 191 -31.94 -12.33 -5.22
N ASP A 192 -31.44 -11.70 -4.16
CA ASP A 192 -30.99 -10.29 -4.19
C ASP A 192 -29.87 -10.10 -5.24
N TYR A 193 -28.94 -11.06 -5.36
CA TYR A 193 -27.86 -11.05 -6.35
C TYR A 193 -28.39 -11.16 -7.78
N ASP A 194 -29.26 -12.15 -8.03
CA ASP A 194 -29.80 -12.41 -9.36
C ASP A 194 -30.65 -11.24 -9.86
N ILE A 195 -31.48 -10.65 -8.98
CA ILE A 195 -32.27 -9.45 -9.30
C ILE A 195 -31.33 -8.29 -9.64
N TRP A 196 -30.34 -8.01 -8.79
CA TRP A 196 -29.42 -6.90 -8.98
C TRP A 196 -28.65 -6.98 -10.31
N ILE A 197 -28.02 -8.13 -10.59
CA ILE A 197 -27.25 -8.31 -11.82
C ILE A 197 -28.15 -8.23 -13.04
N ARG A 198 -29.32 -8.89 -13.02
CA ARG A 198 -30.28 -8.84 -14.13
C ARG A 198 -30.74 -7.42 -14.44
N ASP A 199 -31.05 -6.63 -13.42
CA ASP A 199 -31.51 -5.26 -13.59
C ASP A 199 -30.39 -4.33 -14.07
N LEU A 200 -29.17 -4.51 -13.53
CA LEU A 200 -27.98 -3.78 -13.98
C LEU A 200 -27.65 -4.09 -15.45
N GLU A 201 -27.70 -5.37 -15.86
CA GLU A 201 -27.46 -5.79 -17.24
C GLU A 201 -28.54 -5.28 -18.19
N LYS A 202 -29.81 -5.39 -17.80
CA LYS A 202 -30.94 -4.84 -18.57
C LYS A 202 -30.78 -3.35 -18.77
N LEU A 203 -30.30 -2.62 -17.76
CA LEU A 203 -30.05 -1.19 -17.86
C LEU A 203 -28.81 -0.88 -18.69
N ARG A 204 -27.72 -1.64 -18.59
CA ARG A 204 -26.54 -1.53 -19.47
C ARG A 204 -26.87 -1.75 -20.94
N CYS A 205 -27.85 -2.61 -21.24
CA CYS A 205 -28.36 -2.80 -22.60
C CYS A 205 -29.18 -1.59 -23.10
N ARG A 206 -29.92 -0.93 -22.20
CA ARG A 206 -30.74 0.24 -22.54
C ARG A 206 -29.94 1.54 -22.60
N SER A 207 -28.97 1.69 -21.71
CA SER A 207 -28.07 2.83 -21.60
C SER A 207 -26.61 2.39 -21.75
N PRO A 208 -26.08 2.45 -22.99
CA PRO A 208 -24.71 2.05 -23.30
C PRO A 208 -23.64 2.68 -22.40
N LEU A 209 -23.86 3.91 -21.92
CA LEU A 209 -22.87 4.65 -21.13
C LEU A 209 -22.51 3.95 -19.81
N LEU A 210 -23.43 3.17 -19.21
CA LEU A 210 -23.16 2.38 -18.01
C LEU A 210 -22.16 1.24 -18.25
N GLN A 211 -21.97 0.83 -19.51
CA GLN A 211 -20.96 -0.19 -19.83
C GLN A 211 -19.54 0.34 -19.68
N LEU A 212 -19.33 1.66 -19.71
CA LEU A 212 -18.01 2.28 -19.54
C LEU A 212 -17.43 2.06 -18.13
N PHE A 213 -18.28 1.78 -17.15
CA PHE A 213 -17.93 1.64 -15.74
C PHE A 213 -17.98 0.18 -15.29
N SER A 214 -17.02 -0.24 -14.47
CA SER A 214 -17.09 -1.53 -13.76
C SER A 214 -18.23 -1.55 -12.75
N ASN A 215 -18.58 -2.73 -12.23
CA ASN A 215 -19.63 -2.87 -11.21
C ASN A 215 -19.31 -2.02 -9.96
N HIS A 216 -18.06 -2.03 -9.51
CA HIS A 216 -17.61 -1.19 -8.39
C HIS A 216 -17.66 0.31 -8.71
N GLN A 217 -17.31 0.72 -9.94
CA GLN A 217 -17.40 2.14 -10.32
C GLN A 217 -18.86 2.61 -10.35
N VAL A 218 -19.79 1.81 -10.89
CA VAL A 218 -21.24 2.11 -10.87
C VAL A 218 -21.74 2.24 -9.43
N MET A 219 -21.33 1.32 -8.57
CA MET A 219 -21.64 1.36 -7.13
C MET A 219 -21.10 2.61 -6.44
N ILE A 220 -19.86 3.01 -6.69
CA ILE A 220 -19.30 4.22 -6.08
C ILE A 220 -20.05 5.46 -6.58
N MET A 221 -20.35 5.56 -7.87
CA MET A 221 -21.16 6.66 -8.39
C MET A 221 -22.57 6.68 -7.78
N PHE A 222 -23.17 5.51 -7.55
CA PHE A 222 -24.44 5.39 -6.84
C PHE A 222 -24.33 5.92 -5.39
N ILE A 223 -23.30 5.52 -4.64
CA ILE A 223 -23.03 6.01 -3.28
C ILE A 223 -22.82 7.53 -3.28
N LEU A 224 -22.08 8.06 -4.26
CA LEU A 224 -21.81 9.49 -4.39
C LEU A 224 -23.08 10.28 -4.71
N LEU A 225 -24.03 9.75 -5.50
CA LEU A 225 -25.31 10.40 -5.81
C LEU A 225 -26.36 10.28 -4.70
N THR A 226 -26.12 9.48 -3.66
CA THR A 226 -27.08 9.25 -2.58
C THR A 226 -27.05 10.41 -1.57
N THR A 227 -28.22 10.93 -1.19
CA THR A 227 -28.32 12.00 -0.19
C THR A 227 -27.97 11.51 1.22
N SER A 228 -27.16 12.29 1.94
CA SER A 228 -26.82 12.01 3.34
C SER A 228 -27.93 12.49 4.28
N GLU A 229 -29.05 11.76 4.37
CA GLU A 229 -29.93 11.92 5.52
C GLU A 229 -29.26 11.35 6.78
N THR A 230 -29.66 11.84 7.96
CA THR A 230 -28.99 11.67 9.27
C THR A 230 -28.69 10.22 9.68
N GLU A 231 -29.31 9.23 9.04
CA GLU A 231 -29.11 7.81 9.32
C GLU A 231 -28.13 7.11 8.35
N ASN A 232 -27.83 7.69 7.18
CA ASN A 232 -27.03 7.01 6.16
C ASN A 232 -25.53 7.38 6.21
N ARG A 233 -24.80 6.70 7.11
CA ARG A 233 -23.34 6.87 7.33
C ARG A 233 -22.45 6.39 6.16
N VAL A 234 -22.98 5.79 5.09
CA VAL A 234 -22.15 5.08 4.08
C VAL A 234 -21.31 6.03 3.22
N GLN A 235 -21.93 7.05 2.60
CA GLN A 235 -21.22 8.03 1.77
C GLN A 235 -20.17 8.80 2.59
N GLN A 236 -20.55 9.25 3.80
CA GLN A 236 -19.63 9.92 4.72
C GLN A 236 -18.47 9.01 5.15
N LYS A 237 -18.74 7.74 5.50
CA LYS A 237 -17.69 6.76 5.82
C LYS A 237 -16.75 6.52 4.64
N PHE A 238 -17.31 6.43 3.42
CA PHE A 238 -16.54 6.27 2.19
C PHE A 238 -15.59 7.46 1.99
N LEU A 239 -16.10 8.70 2.00
CA LEU A 239 -15.27 9.91 1.85
C LEU A 239 -14.24 10.04 2.97
N LYS A 240 -14.64 9.76 4.22
CA LYS A 240 -13.74 9.82 5.38
C LYS A 240 -12.56 8.87 5.25
N LYS A 241 -12.81 7.65 4.77
CA LYS A 241 -11.76 6.66 4.50
C LYS A 241 -10.91 7.07 3.28
N LEU A 242 -11.56 7.52 2.19
CA LEU A 242 -10.89 7.89 0.94
C LEU A 242 -9.92 9.06 1.10
N PHE A 243 -10.29 10.07 1.89
CA PHE A 243 -9.46 11.26 2.11
C PHE A 243 -8.62 11.22 3.39
N SER A 244 -8.69 10.11 4.14
CA SER A 244 -8.02 9.91 5.45
C SER A 244 -8.30 11.06 6.43
N LEU A 245 -9.57 11.47 6.55
CA LEU A 245 -9.98 12.61 7.36
C LEU A 245 -10.46 12.14 8.74
N ASN A 246 -9.83 12.61 9.82
CA ASN A 246 -10.19 12.15 11.16
C ASN A 246 -11.53 12.75 11.67
N ASN A 247 -11.98 13.90 11.17
CA ASN A 247 -13.10 14.68 11.76
C ASN A 247 -14.11 15.29 10.75
N LEU A 248 -14.61 14.54 9.76
CA LEU A 248 -15.65 15.02 8.82
C LEU A 248 -17.07 15.20 9.41
N SER A 249 -17.28 14.95 10.70
CA SER A 249 -18.62 14.78 11.28
C SER A 249 -19.44 16.06 11.47
N LYS A 250 -18.99 17.24 11.00
CA LYS A 250 -19.71 18.51 11.25
C LYS A 250 -19.88 19.46 10.05
N GLU A 251 -19.30 19.23 8.88
CA GLU A 251 -19.44 20.14 7.74
C GLU A 251 -20.08 19.44 6.53
N GLN A 252 -21.41 19.59 6.37
CA GLN A 252 -22.14 19.08 5.21
C GLN A 252 -21.62 19.67 3.89
N GLU A 253 -21.13 20.92 3.91
CA GLU A 253 -20.58 21.61 2.75
C GLU A 253 -19.26 20.99 2.28
N GLU A 254 -18.38 20.58 3.20
CA GLU A 254 -17.11 19.92 2.86
C GLU A 254 -17.35 18.54 2.23
N ASN A 255 -18.26 17.75 2.81
CA ASN A 255 -18.68 16.46 2.23
C ASN A 255 -19.24 16.60 0.81
N PHE A 256 -20.04 17.63 0.58
CA PHE A 256 -20.59 17.91 -0.74
C PHE A 256 -19.50 18.28 -1.75
N LYS A 257 -18.55 19.15 -1.37
CA LYS A 257 -17.39 19.50 -2.22
C LYS A 257 -16.56 18.27 -2.59
N LEU A 258 -16.26 17.40 -1.63
CA LEU A 258 -15.53 16.14 -1.87
C LEU A 258 -16.31 15.16 -2.75
N THR A 259 -17.63 15.11 -2.61
CA THR A 259 -18.51 14.28 -3.45
C THR A 259 -18.45 14.73 -4.91
N VAL A 260 -18.59 16.02 -5.15
CA VAL A 260 -18.51 16.62 -6.50
C VAL A 260 -17.12 16.40 -7.10
N LEU A 261 -16.05 16.59 -6.33
CA LEU A 261 -14.68 16.31 -6.76
C LEU A 261 -14.51 14.85 -7.21
N CYS A 262 -14.96 13.90 -6.38
CA CYS A 262 -14.95 12.48 -6.74
C CYS A 262 -15.71 12.20 -8.04
N LEU A 263 -16.94 12.69 -8.18
CA LEU A 263 -17.73 12.52 -9.41
C LEU A 263 -16.98 13.04 -10.64
N ILE A 264 -16.36 14.21 -10.54
CA ILE A 264 -15.55 14.79 -11.62
C ILE A 264 -14.43 13.84 -12.02
N HIS A 265 -13.69 13.24 -11.09
CA HIS A 265 -12.61 12.29 -11.42
C HIS A 265 -13.10 11.06 -12.19
N TYR A 266 -14.24 10.47 -11.80
CA TYR A 266 -14.85 9.34 -12.52
C TYR A 266 -15.26 9.75 -13.94
N LEU A 267 -15.91 10.90 -14.08
CA LEU A 267 -16.42 11.37 -15.36
C LEU A 267 -15.30 11.81 -16.31
N GLN A 268 -14.25 12.45 -15.79
CA GLN A 268 -13.05 12.84 -16.55
C GLN A 268 -12.28 11.62 -17.08
N SER A 269 -12.30 10.50 -16.36
CA SER A 269 -11.62 9.25 -16.79
C SER A 269 -12.14 8.69 -18.11
N LEU A 270 -13.39 9.04 -18.49
CA LEU A 270 -14.00 8.59 -19.74
C LEU A 270 -13.47 9.32 -20.98
N ARG A 271 -12.87 10.50 -20.77
CA ARG A 271 -12.27 11.36 -21.81
C ARG A 271 -13.21 11.80 -22.93
N ILE A 272 -14.51 11.85 -22.67
CA ILE A 272 -15.49 12.35 -23.63
C ILE A 272 -15.27 13.87 -23.77
N LYS A 273 -15.19 14.38 -24.99
CA LYS A 273 -14.89 15.79 -25.29
C LYS A 273 -16.14 16.65 -25.20
N ASP A 274 -17.27 16.14 -25.69
CA ASP A 274 -18.53 16.88 -25.81
C ASP A 274 -19.32 16.92 -24.49
N CYS A 275 -18.67 17.27 -23.38
CA CYS A 275 -19.30 17.38 -22.07
C CYS A 275 -18.74 18.52 -21.21
N ASN A 276 -19.61 19.16 -20.43
CA ASN A 276 -19.23 20.19 -19.46
C ASN A 276 -19.02 19.56 -18.08
N LEU A 277 -17.76 19.32 -17.70
CA LEU A 277 -17.38 18.77 -16.39
C LEU A 277 -17.03 19.85 -15.36
N SER A 278 -17.45 21.11 -15.57
CA SER A 278 -17.25 22.17 -14.58
C SER A 278 -18.06 21.88 -13.31
N SER A 279 -17.50 22.22 -12.16
CA SER A 279 -18.14 22.03 -10.86
C SER A 279 -19.58 22.57 -10.79
N PRO A 280 -19.91 23.77 -11.33
CA PRO A 280 -21.28 24.27 -11.32
C PRO A 280 -22.26 23.38 -12.10
N ASN A 281 -21.86 22.83 -13.25
CA ASN A 281 -22.71 21.95 -14.03
C ASN A 281 -22.96 20.61 -13.32
N ILE A 282 -21.91 20.03 -12.73
CA ILE A 282 -22.03 18.78 -11.97
C ILE A 282 -22.91 18.97 -10.73
N ILE A 283 -22.80 20.11 -10.04
CA ILE A 283 -23.67 20.45 -8.89
C ILE A 283 -25.13 20.53 -9.33
N ASN A 284 -25.43 21.17 -10.46
CA ASN A 284 -26.79 21.26 -10.99
C ASN A 284 -27.37 19.87 -11.32
N LEU A 285 -26.62 19.06 -12.07
CA LEU A 285 -27.02 17.70 -12.42
C LEU A 285 -27.17 16.80 -11.19
N TYR A 286 -26.28 16.93 -10.21
CA TYR A 286 -26.38 16.24 -8.93
C TYR A 286 -27.71 16.57 -8.24
N ASN A 287 -28.06 17.85 -8.12
CA ASN A 287 -29.29 18.26 -7.45
C ASN A 287 -30.56 17.74 -8.16
N LYS A 288 -30.50 17.59 -9.49
CA LYS A 288 -31.59 17.06 -10.32
C LYS A 288 -31.74 15.54 -10.20
N TYR A 289 -30.63 14.80 -10.10
CA TYR A 289 -30.61 13.34 -10.16
C TYR A 289 -30.20 12.64 -8.85
N LYS A 290 -30.14 13.39 -7.75
CA LYS A 290 -29.83 12.84 -6.42
C LYS A 290 -30.76 11.67 -6.07
N ILE A 291 -30.18 10.68 -5.42
CA ILE A 291 -30.87 9.46 -5.00
C ILE A 291 -31.26 9.61 -3.53
N GLU A 292 -32.56 9.59 -3.25
CA GLU A 292 -33.08 9.59 -1.89
C GLU A 292 -33.16 8.15 -1.41
N TYR A 293 -32.40 7.83 -0.36
CA TYR A 293 -32.31 6.47 0.15
C TYR A 293 -33.49 6.17 1.06
N ASN A 294 -34.58 5.68 0.48
CA ASN A 294 -35.71 5.18 1.26
C ASN A 294 -35.50 3.69 1.61
N HIS A 295 -35.55 3.36 2.89
CA HIS A 295 -35.39 2.00 3.42
C HIS A 295 -36.49 0.99 3.02
N SER A 296 -37.39 1.33 2.10
CA SER A 296 -38.48 0.45 1.70
C SER A 296 -37.96 -0.71 0.84
N LYS A 297 -38.40 -1.93 1.18
CA LYS A 297 -38.02 -3.21 0.54
C LYS A 297 -38.62 -3.39 -0.86
N ASN A 298 -39.01 -2.33 -1.55
CA ASN A 298 -39.67 -2.44 -2.85
C ASN A 298 -38.62 -2.58 -3.95
N GLU A 299 -38.68 -3.70 -4.68
CA GLU A 299 -37.81 -4.02 -5.82
C GLU A 299 -37.84 -2.91 -6.89
N ASP A 300 -38.99 -2.25 -7.08
CA ASP A 300 -39.17 -1.16 -8.03
C ASP A 300 -38.28 0.08 -7.74
N LEU A 301 -37.95 0.33 -6.47
CA LEU A 301 -37.17 1.51 -6.07
C LEU A 301 -35.69 1.42 -6.46
N GLN A 302 -35.11 0.22 -6.51
CA GLN A 302 -33.70 0.04 -6.86
C GLN A 302 -33.47 0.25 -8.37
N SER A 303 -34.39 -0.27 -9.20
CA SER A 303 -34.40 -0.03 -10.63
C SER A 303 -34.59 1.47 -10.94
N GLU A 304 -35.46 2.17 -10.20
CA GLU A 304 -35.64 3.62 -10.34
C GLU A 304 -34.37 4.40 -9.99
N ASN A 305 -33.66 4.03 -8.92
CA ASN A 305 -32.42 4.69 -8.53
C ASN A 305 -31.28 4.47 -9.53
N LEU A 306 -31.16 3.28 -10.11
CA LEU A 306 -30.23 3.03 -11.21
C LEU A 306 -30.60 3.82 -12.47
N GLN A 307 -31.89 4.00 -12.76
CA GLN A 307 -32.36 4.85 -13.86
C GLN A 307 -32.00 6.32 -13.65
N LYS A 308 -31.98 6.82 -12.41
CA LYS A 308 -31.49 8.18 -12.10
C LYS A 308 -30.01 8.35 -12.46
N LEU A 309 -29.16 7.38 -12.11
CA LEU A 309 -27.74 7.37 -12.51
C LEU A 309 -27.59 7.32 -14.04
N SER A 310 -28.38 6.47 -14.72
CA SER A 310 -28.42 6.41 -16.19
C SER A 310 -28.80 7.75 -16.81
N SER A 311 -29.85 8.39 -16.29
CA SER A 311 -30.34 9.69 -16.77
C SER A 311 -29.32 10.80 -16.54
N PHE A 312 -28.65 10.79 -15.38
CA PHE A 312 -27.54 11.69 -15.08
C PHE A 312 -26.42 11.59 -16.13
N LEU A 313 -26.00 10.36 -16.49
CA LEU A 313 -24.98 10.14 -17.50
C LEU A 313 -25.45 10.54 -18.91
N GLU A 314 -26.69 10.23 -19.26
CA GLU A 314 -27.27 10.58 -20.56
C GLU A 314 -27.40 12.08 -20.76
N GLU A 315 -27.81 12.84 -19.73
CA GLU A 315 -27.86 14.29 -19.81
C GLU A 315 -26.46 14.90 -19.91
N LEU A 316 -25.53 14.43 -19.07
CA LEU A 316 -24.16 14.95 -19.06
C LEU A 316 -23.42 14.72 -20.38
N PHE A 317 -23.58 13.55 -20.98
CA PHE A 317 -22.86 13.14 -22.19
C PHE A 317 -23.71 13.23 -23.47
N ASN A 318 -24.81 13.98 -23.46
CA ASN A 318 -25.71 14.14 -24.61
C ASN A 318 -26.08 12.78 -25.25
N LYS A 319 -26.52 11.84 -24.43
CA LYS A 319 -26.84 10.44 -24.77
C LYS A 319 -25.68 9.65 -25.40
N GLY A 320 -24.44 10.07 -25.15
CA GLY A 320 -23.25 9.42 -25.69
C GLY A 320 -23.04 9.66 -27.18
N LYS A 321 -23.59 10.75 -27.75
CA LYS A 321 -23.53 11.05 -29.19
C LYS A 321 -22.11 10.96 -29.77
N GLU A 322 -21.09 11.43 -29.05
CA GLU A 322 -19.69 11.34 -29.49
C GLU A 322 -19.26 9.88 -29.73
N LEU A 323 -19.66 8.97 -28.83
CA LEU A 323 -19.25 7.56 -28.85
C LEU A 323 -20.15 6.70 -29.75
N LEU A 324 -21.42 7.09 -29.93
CA LEU A 324 -22.47 6.28 -30.57
C LEU A 324 -22.90 6.76 -31.97
N ALA A 325 -22.53 7.97 -32.40
CA ALA A 325 -22.99 8.53 -33.68
C ALA A 325 -22.63 7.64 -34.89
N GLU A 326 -23.63 7.39 -35.75
CA GLU A 326 -23.47 6.65 -37.01
C GLU A 326 -22.84 7.54 -38.09
N SER A 327 -21.51 7.62 -38.11
CA SER A 327 -20.79 8.14 -39.28
C SER A 327 -19.42 7.47 -39.45
N ALA A 328 -19.42 6.23 -39.95
CA ALA A 328 -18.32 5.67 -40.76
C ALA A 328 -18.72 4.33 -41.39
N THR A 329 -18.51 4.25 -42.70
CA THR A 329 -18.58 3.07 -43.56
C THR A 329 -17.40 2.12 -43.30
N ASN A 330 -17.38 1.39 -42.18
CA ASN A 330 -16.45 0.26 -42.01
C ASN A 330 -17.24 -1.04 -41.99
N THR A 331 -17.18 -1.76 -43.12
CA THR A 331 -17.94 -2.97 -43.43
C THR A 331 -17.17 -4.27 -43.16
N GLU A 332 -15.99 -4.23 -42.54
CA GLU A 332 -15.19 -5.43 -42.22
C GLU A 332 -14.87 -5.55 -40.73
N ASN A 333 -14.93 -6.78 -40.21
CA ASN A 333 -14.48 -7.14 -38.86
C ASN A 333 -12.96 -6.87 -38.75
N GLN A 334 -12.58 -5.83 -38.00
CA GLN A 334 -11.18 -5.41 -37.84
C GLN A 334 -10.59 -5.94 -36.53
N GLN A 335 -10.11 -7.18 -36.56
CA GLN A 335 -9.36 -7.79 -35.47
C GLN A 335 -7.90 -7.98 -35.89
N TYR A 336 -6.97 -7.54 -35.05
CA TYR A 336 -5.54 -7.57 -35.36
C TYR A 336 -4.73 -8.29 -34.28
N LEU A 337 -3.77 -9.12 -34.69
CA LEU A 337 -2.79 -9.75 -33.81
C LEU A 337 -1.45 -9.01 -33.92
N VAL A 338 -0.98 -8.47 -32.81
CA VAL A 338 0.36 -7.89 -32.66
C VAL A 338 1.26 -8.95 -32.05
N THR A 339 2.11 -9.57 -32.87
CA THR A 339 3.10 -10.55 -32.41
C THR A 339 4.23 -9.84 -31.68
N LEU A 340 4.42 -10.18 -30.41
CA LEU A 340 5.52 -9.69 -29.59
C LEU A 340 6.77 -10.57 -29.77
N ASN A 341 7.96 -9.96 -29.83
CA ASN A 341 9.22 -10.70 -29.94
C ASN A 341 9.45 -11.57 -28.69
N SER A 342 10.02 -12.77 -28.87
CA SER A 342 10.38 -13.67 -27.76
C SER A 342 11.57 -13.10 -26.96
N PRO A 343 11.57 -13.22 -25.62
CA PRO A 343 12.69 -12.76 -24.78
C PRO A 343 14.00 -13.56 -24.98
N GLU A 344 13.96 -14.67 -25.73
CA GLU A 344 15.09 -15.59 -25.94
C GLU A 344 16.24 -15.02 -26.80
N GLN A 345 16.12 -13.81 -27.36
CA GLN A 345 17.24 -13.16 -28.07
C GLN A 345 18.10 -12.24 -27.19
N THR A 346 17.77 -12.05 -25.91
CA THR A 346 18.65 -11.37 -24.96
C THR A 346 19.17 -12.39 -23.95
N SER A 347 20.32 -12.98 -24.26
CA SER A 347 21.10 -13.90 -23.41
C SER A 347 21.68 -13.26 -22.14
N ASP A 348 21.11 -12.16 -21.67
CA ASP A 348 21.59 -11.45 -20.49
C ASP A 348 20.79 -11.89 -19.28
N LYS A 349 21.53 -12.48 -18.32
CA LYS A 349 21.09 -12.94 -16.99
C LYS A 349 20.55 -11.79 -16.12
N PHE A 350 19.50 -11.10 -16.56
CA PHE A 350 18.85 -10.04 -15.83
C PHE A 350 17.47 -10.55 -15.39
N GLU A 351 17.33 -10.90 -14.10
CA GLU A 351 16.07 -11.33 -13.49
C GLU A 351 15.06 -10.17 -13.25
N ILE A 352 15.14 -9.06 -13.99
CA ILE A 352 14.06 -8.06 -13.99
C ILE A 352 13.08 -8.45 -15.10
N GLN A 353 12.06 -9.25 -14.74
CA GLN A 353 10.98 -9.67 -15.64
C GLN A 353 10.08 -8.47 -16.01
N ASN A 354 10.51 -7.62 -16.94
CA ASN A 354 9.63 -6.65 -17.60
C ASN A 354 9.27 -7.15 -19.00
N ASP A 355 8.15 -7.86 -19.11
CA ASP A 355 7.72 -8.48 -20.37
C ASP A 355 7.25 -7.48 -21.44
N LEU A 356 6.91 -6.26 -21.01
CA LEU A 356 6.49 -5.17 -21.88
C LEU A 356 7.71 -4.34 -22.24
N ASN A 357 8.26 -4.62 -23.41
CA ASN A 357 9.37 -3.85 -23.97
C ASN A 357 8.90 -2.50 -24.51
N LEU A 358 9.87 -1.63 -24.81
CA LEU A 358 9.69 -0.35 -25.49
C LEU A 358 8.78 -0.44 -26.73
N ASP A 359 9.01 -1.45 -27.58
CA ASP A 359 8.24 -1.67 -28.81
C ASP A 359 6.75 -1.82 -28.54
N THR A 360 6.37 -2.52 -27.47
CA THR A 360 4.95 -2.71 -27.11
C THR A 360 4.28 -1.37 -26.83
N TYR A 361 4.95 -0.48 -26.09
CA TYR A 361 4.42 0.85 -25.77
C TYR A 361 4.41 1.79 -26.98
N TYR A 362 5.39 1.70 -27.88
CA TYR A 362 5.35 2.44 -29.14
C TYR A 362 4.15 2.02 -29.98
N ILE A 363 3.92 0.71 -30.12
CA ILE A 363 2.79 0.19 -30.88
C ILE A 363 1.48 0.62 -30.22
N LEU A 364 1.36 0.49 -28.89
CA LEU A 364 0.17 0.93 -28.15
C LEU A 364 -0.14 2.42 -28.39
N LEU A 365 0.84 3.32 -28.28
CA LEU A 365 0.62 4.73 -28.60
C LEU A 365 0.23 4.94 -30.07
N SER A 366 0.81 4.14 -30.96
CA SER A 366 0.60 4.26 -32.40
C SER A 366 -0.72 3.69 -32.91
N ILE A 367 -1.45 2.85 -32.15
CA ILE A 367 -2.79 2.33 -32.53
C ILE A 367 -3.93 3.24 -32.03
N PHE A 368 -3.63 4.16 -31.12
CA PHE A 368 -4.56 5.18 -30.61
C PHE A 368 -4.30 6.54 -31.29
N ASN A 369 -4.31 6.54 -32.62
CA ASN A 369 -3.80 7.63 -33.47
C ASN A 369 -4.68 8.87 -33.48
N ASP A 370 -5.99 8.67 -33.28
CA ASP A 370 -7.01 9.72 -33.45
C ASP A 370 -7.41 10.33 -32.10
N ARG A 371 -7.36 9.53 -31.04
CA ARG A 371 -7.72 9.91 -29.68
C ARG A 371 -6.90 9.11 -28.70
N LEU A 372 -6.41 9.77 -27.65
CA LEU A 372 -5.73 9.08 -26.57
C LEU A 372 -6.70 8.12 -25.85
N PRO A 373 -6.23 6.93 -25.46
CA PRO A 373 -7.09 5.91 -24.89
C PRO A 373 -7.66 6.34 -23.53
N ALA A 374 -8.84 5.86 -23.20
CA ALA A 374 -9.29 5.74 -21.82
C ALA A 374 -9.00 4.33 -21.30
N ASP A 375 -8.87 4.17 -19.98
CA ASP A 375 -8.53 2.87 -19.37
C ASP A 375 -9.54 1.76 -19.72
N TYR A 376 -10.83 2.09 -19.90
CA TYR A 376 -11.85 1.09 -20.25
C TYR A 376 -11.65 0.46 -21.65
N GLN A 377 -10.82 1.06 -22.51
CA GLN A 377 -10.45 0.57 -23.84
C GLN A 377 -9.30 -0.46 -23.79
N LEU A 378 -8.75 -0.72 -22.60
CA LEU A 378 -7.61 -1.62 -22.39
C LEU A 378 -8.01 -2.78 -21.49
N LEU A 379 -7.87 -4.00 -21.98
CA LEU A 379 -7.99 -5.21 -21.17
C LEU A 379 -6.60 -5.67 -20.72
N ARG A 380 -6.33 -5.55 -19.42
CA ARG A 380 -5.06 -5.95 -18.80
C ARG A 380 -5.15 -7.35 -18.22
N CYS A 381 -4.93 -8.34 -19.08
CA CYS A 381 -5.19 -9.74 -18.80
C CYS A 381 -4.48 -10.31 -17.56
N SER A 382 -3.33 -9.76 -17.13
CA SER A 382 -2.64 -10.24 -15.93
C SER A 382 -3.39 -10.02 -14.61
N VAL A 383 -4.41 -9.17 -14.58
CA VAL A 383 -5.20 -8.86 -13.37
C VAL A 383 -6.72 -8.94 -13.60
N SER A 384 -7.16 -9.36 -14.80
CA SER A 384 -8.59 -9.37 -15.17
C SER A 384 -9.32 -10.61 -14.65
N THR A 385 -10.57 -10.40 -14.25
CA THR A 385 -11.54 -11.45 -13.90
C THR A 385 -12.45 -11.82 -15.08
N ASP A 386 -13.30 -12.85 -14.93
CA ASP A 386 -14.33 -13.23 -15.92
C ASP A 386 -15.26 -12.06 -16.25
N ASP A 387 -15.71 -11.33 -15.21
CA ASP A 387 -16.59 -10.17 -15.36
C ASP A 387 -15.91 -9.02 -16.11
N ASP A 388 -14.62 -8.77 -15.87
CA ASP A 388 -13.86 -7.73 -16.57
C ASP A 388 -13.75 -8.04 -18.07
N ILE A 389 -13.49 -9.31 -18.41
CA ILE A 389 -13.38 -9.76 -19.80
C ILE A 389 -14.73 -9.60 -20.50
N ARG A 390 -15.83 -10.08 -19.90
CA ARG A 390 -17.19 -9.94 -20.45
C ARG A 390 -17.57 -8.49 -20.65
N LEU A 391 -17.32 -7.65 -19.66
CA LEU A 391 -17.63 -6.22 -19.72
C LEU A 391 -16.80 -5.53 -20.81
N PHE A 392 -15.52 -5.86 -20.94
CA PHE A 392 -14.66 -5.34 -22.01
C PHE A 392 -15.20 -5.70 -23.39
N PHE A 393 -15.53 -6.97 -23.65
CA PHE A 393 -16.06 -7.39 -24.95
C PHE A 393 -17.48 -6.86 -25.21
N SER A 394 -18.27 -6.59 -24.17
CA SER A 394 -19.52 -5.84 -24.29
C SER A 394 -19.27 -4.42 -24.80
N ARG A 395 -18.27 -3.71 -24.26
CA ARG A 395 -17.87 -2.37 -24.75
C ARG A 395 -17.41 -2.41 -26.20
N VAL A 396 -16.65 -3.44 -26.59
CA VAL A 396 -16.18 -3.64 -27.97
C VAL A 396 -17.35 -3.73 -28.96
N ARG A 397 -18.44 -4.41 -28.59
CA ARG A 397 -19.65 -4.53 -29.43
C ARG A 397 -20.47 -3.23 -29.47
N THR A 398 -20.50 -2.50 -28.36
CA THR A 398 -21.31 -1.30 -28.19
C THR A 398 -20.66 -0.05 -28.80
N PHE A 399 -19.38 0.20 -28.52
CA PHE A 399 -18.67 1.42 -28.91
C PHE A 399 -17.80 1.21 -30.15
N ARG A 400 -18.46 1.04 -31.29
CA ARG A 400 -17.85 0.58 -32.55
C ARG A 400 -16.82 1.52 -33.17
N ARG A 401 -16.79 2.80 -32.77
CA ARG A 401 -15.80 3.78 -33.27
C ARG A 401 -14.49 3.77 -32.49
N LEU A 402 -14.47 3.09 -31.35
CA LEU A 402 -13.29 3.07 -30.49
C LEU A 402 -12.36 1.93 -30.88
N THR A 403 -11.07 2.21 -30.74
CA THR A 403 -10.01 1.19 -30.74
C THR A 403 -9.93 0.56 -29.36
N PHE A 404 -9.70 -0.75 -29.31
CA PHE A 404 -9.52 -1.52 -28.09
C PHE A 404 -8.24 -2.33 -28.16
N ALA A 405 -7.59 -2.55 -27.01
CA ALA A 405 -6.38 -3.36 -26.92
C ALA A 405 -6.47 -4.37 -25.79
N VAL A 406 -6.04 -5.60 -26.07
CA VAL A 406 -5.91 -6.69 -25.11
C VAL A 406 -4.43 -6.97 -24.95
N ILE A 407 -3.91 -6.77 -23.74
CA ILE A 407 -2.49 -6.91 -23.42
C ILE A 407 -2.27 -7.98 -22.35
N ASP A 408 -1.10 -8.63 -22.38
CA ASP A 408 -0.71 -9.71 -21.46
C ASP A 408 -1.56 -10.98 -21.54
N ILE A 409 -2.09 -11.31 -22.72
CA ILE A 409 -2.94 -12.49 -22.92
C ILE A 409 -2.23 -13.76 -22.46
N ASP A 410 -0.91 -13.83 -22.69
CA ASP A 410 -0.09 -15.00 -22.37
C ASP A 410 0.04 -15.26 -20.86
N LYS A 411 -0.35 -14.29 -20.01
CA LYS A 411 -0.32 -14.45 -18.54
C LYS A 411 -1.66 -14.89 -17.95
N LEU A 412 -2.70 -15.05 -18.77
CA LEU A 412 -4.00 -15.53 -18.28
C LEU A 412 -3.92 -16.98 -17.87
N HIS A 413 -4.62 -17.30 -16.79
CA HIS A 413 -4.98 -18.69 -16.49
C HIS A 413 -5.77 -19.30 -17.66
N HIS A 414 -5.50 -20.58 -17.97
CA HIS A 414 -6.07 -21.28 -19.14
C HIS A 414 -7.57 -21.03 -19.34
N ARG A 415 -8.37 -21.19 -18.27
CA ARG A 415 -9.83 -20.96 -18.29
C ARG A 415 -10.23 -19.56 -18.77
N LEU A 416 -9.54 -18.50 -18.32
CA LEU A 416 -9.85 -17.14 -18.72
C LEU A 416 -9.31 -16.83 -20.13
N ARG A 417 -8.21 -17.48 -20.52
CA ARG A 417 -7.69 -17.42 -21.89
C ARG A 417 -8.69 -18.01 -22.87
N GLU A 418 -9.29 -19.16 -22.57
CA GLU A 418 -10.37 -19.75 -23.39
C GLU A 418 -11.56 -18.80 -23.54
N LEU A 419 -11.95 -18.08 -22.49
CA LEU A 419 -13.00 -17.08 -22.58
C LEU A 419 -12.67 -15.96 -23.57
N VAL A 420 -11.46 -15.39 -23.48
CA VAL A 420 -11.00 -14.35 -24.43
C VAL A 420 -11.00 -14.88 -25.87
N LEU A 421 -10.59 -16.14 -26.05
CA LEU A 421 -10.56 -16.80 -27.36
C LEU A 421 -11.97 -17.07 -27.91
N ASN A 422 -12.92 -17.47 -27.07
CA ASN A 422 -14.31 -17.65 -27.45
C ASN A 422 -14.96 -16.31 -27.85
N GLU A 423 -14.66 -15.24 -27.12
CA GLU A 423 -15.11 -13.88 -27.47
C GLU A 423 -14.53 -13.42 -28.81
N GLN A 424 -13.22 -13.65 -29.03
CA GLN A 424 -12.55 -13.40 -30.32
C GLN A 424 -13.22 -14.14 -31.48
N ASP A 425 -13.50 -15.43 -31.31
CA ASP A 425 -14.16 -16.27 -32.31
C ASP A 425 -15.62 -15.82 -32.56
N SER A 426 -16.31 -15.31 -31.53
CA SER A 426 -17.67 -14.75 -31.69
C SER A 426 -17.63 -13.47 -32.53
N LEU A 427 -16.71 -12.55 -32.22
CA LEU A 427 -16.53 -11.31 -32.97
C LEU A 427 -16.10 -11.56 -34.43
N ALA A 428 -15.50 -12.72 -34.73
CA ALA A 428 -15.11 -13.06 -36.10
C ALA A 428 -16.31 -13.38 -37.02
N LYS A 429 -17.50 -13.62 -36.47
CA LYS A 429 -18.72 -13.87 -37.24
C LYS A 429 -19.14 -12.58 -37.96
N GLN A 430 -19.40 -12.66 -39.27
CA GLN A 430 -19.77 -11.49 -40.11
C GLN A 430 -21.05 -10.76 -39.66
N SER A 431 -21.88 -11.39 -38.82
CA SER A 431 -23.10 -10.79 -38.28
C SER A 431 -22.85 -9.83 -37.10
N GLU A 432 -21.69 -9.91 -36.43
CA GLU A 432 -21.40 -9.09 -35.24
C GLU A 432 -20.59 -7.84 -35.61
N ARG A 433 -21.22 -6.66 -35.63
CA ARG A 433 -20.52 -5.38 -35.77
C ARG A 433 -19.84 -5.00 -34.45
N HIS A 434 -18.54 -4.71 -34.49
CA HIS A 434 -17.74 -4.39 -33.31
C HIS A 434 -16.66 -3.34 -33.62
N GLY A 435 -16.07 -2.73 -32.58
CA GLY A 435 -14.94 -1.80 -32.69
C GLY A 435 -13.63 -2.50 -33.03
N THR A 436 -12.64 -1.74 -33.49
CA THR A 436 -11.31 -2.28 -33.86
C THR A 436 -10.59 -2.81 -32.62
N ILE A 437 -10.11 -4.05 -32.64
CA ILE A 437 -9.45 -4.69 -31.49
C ILE A 437 -8.08 -5.24 -31.86
N TYR A 438 -7.10 -4.95 -30.99
CA TYR A 438 -5.71 -5.40 -31.11
C TYR A 438 -5.36 -6.36 -29.97
N TYR A 439 -4.89 -7.56 -30.31
CA TYR A 439 -4.44 -8.58 -29.36
C TYR A 439 -2.92 -8.60 -29.34
N PHE A 440 -2.31 -8.36 -28.18
CA PHE A 440 -0.86 -8.43 -27.99
C PHE A 440 -0.51 -9.78 -27.35
N SER A 441 0.26 -10.60 -28.07
CA SER A 441 0.63 -11.93 -27.61
C SER A 441 1.93 -12.42 -28.26
N ARG A 442 2.67 -13.24 -27.51
CA ARG A 442 3.83 -14.01 -27.97
C ARG A 442 3.44 -15.38 -28.51
N GLU A 443 2.43 -16.00 -27.91
CA GLU A 443 2.10 -17.41 -28.15
C GLU A 443 0.93 -17.63 -29.12
N LEU A 444 0.06 -16.63 -29.32
CA LEU A 444 -1.09 -16.79 -30.20
C LEU A 444 -0.64 -16.93 -31.65
N ILE A 445 -0.97 -18.07 -32.25
CA ILE A 445 -0.67 -18.33 -33.66
C ILE A 445 -1.72 -17.61 -34.53
N SER A 446 -1.26 -16.97 -35.60
CA SER A 446 -2.00 -16.16 -36.58
C SER A 446 -3.11 -16.88 -37.38
N PHE A 447 -3.48 -18.12 -37.04
CA PHE A 447 -4.38 -18.96 -37.84
C PHE A 447 -5.85 -18.98 -37.37
N ARG A 448 -6.26 -18.09 -36.45
CA ARG A 448 -7.68 -18.00 -36.03
C ARG A 448 -8.51 -17.18 -37.03
N LYS A 449 -9.73 -17.67 -37.30
CA LYS A 449 -10.65 -17.08 -38.29
C LYS A 449 -10.98 -15.64 -37.90
N GLY A 450 -10.84 -14.71 -38.84
CA GLY A 450 -11.20 -13.29 -38.65
C GLY A 450 -10.14 -12.41 -38.00
N VAL A 451 -9.00 -12.96 -37.55
CA VAL A 451 -7.89 -12.19 -36.97
C VAL A 451 -6.79 -12.00 -38.00
N ARG A 452 -6.40 -10.75 -38.26
CA ARG A 452 -5.36 -10.38 -39.25
C ARG A 452 -4.03 -10.10 -38.54
N PRO A 453 -2.87 -10.46 -39.10
CA PRO A 453 -1.59 -10.01 -38.55
C PRO A 453 -1.46 -8.48 -38.67
N PHE A 454 -1.01 -7.82 -37.61
CA PHE A 454 -0.67 -6.40 -37.64
C PHE A 454 0.75 -6.20 -38.15
N TYR A 455 0.89 -5.54 -39.29
CA TYR A 455 2.20 -5.23 -39.86
C TYR A 455 2.82 -4.01 -39.16
N ILE A 456 3.81 -4.27 -38.30
CA ILE A 456 4.56 -3.23 -37.58
C ILE A 456 5.49 -2.51 -38.57
N ARG A 457 5.17 -1.25 -38.90
CA ARG A 457 6.01 -0.38 -39.75
C ARG A 457 7.19 0.18 -38.93
N PRO A 458 8.31 0.58 -39.58
CA PRO A 458 9.44 1.21 -38.89
C PRO A 458 9.06 2.45 -38.07
N GLN A 459 8.06 3.21 -38.52
CA GLN A 459 7.52 4.37 -37.81
C GLN A 459 6.91 4.00 -36.45
N HIS A 460 6.35 2.80 -36.30
CA HIS A 460 5.79 2.29 -35.04
C HIS A 460 6.86 1.88 -34.03
N ARG A 461 8.15 1.90 -34.39
CA ARG A 461 9.28 1.62 -33.49
C ARG A 461 10.15 2.87 -33.23
N ASN A 462 9.74 4.02 -33.74
CA ASN A 462 10.51 5.26 -33.63
C ASN A 462 10.05 6.08 -32.42
N SER A 463 10.97 6.34 -31.50
CA SER A 463 10.74 7.08 -30.26
C SER A 463 10.28 8.52 -30.49
N SER A 464 10.94 9.24 -31.41
CA SER A 464 10.60 10.61 -31.77
C SER A 464 9.22 10.70 -32.41
N HIS A 465 8.88 9.73 -33.26
CA HIS A 465 7.56 9.67 -33.88
C HIS A 465 6.46 9.44 -32.82
N ALA A 466 6.63 8.44 -31.95
CA ALA A 466 5.66 8.14 -30.89
C ALA A 466 5.47 9.32 -29.93
N TYR A 467 6.56 10.00 -29.54
CA TYR A 467 6.48 11.22 -28.73
C TYR A 467 5.73 12.34 -29.46
N SER A 468 6.07 12.61 -30.73
CA SER A 468 5.41 13.65 -31.52
C SER A 468 3.90 13.40 -31.69
N GLN A 469 3.51 12.14 -31.86
CA GLN A 469 2.13 11.70 -31.95
C GLN A 469 1.41 11.90 -30.62
N PHE A 470 2.02 11.48 -29.51
CA PHE A 470 1.49 11.71 -28.16
C PHE A 470 1.28 13.21 -27.86
N MET A 471 2.27 14.06 -28.21
CA MET A 471 2.17 15.51 -28.04
C MET A 471 1.06 16.12 -28.89
N THR A 472 0.93 15.68 -30.13
CA THR A 472 -0.16 16.10 -31.04
C THR A 472 -1.51 15.74 -30.46
N LEU A 473 -1.63 14.52 -29.94
CA LEU A 473 -2.86 14.07 -29.31
C LEU A 473 -3.21 14.85 -28.04
N LEU A 474 -2.25 15.15 -27.16
CA LEU A 474 -2.50 15.98 -25.98
C LEU A 474 -3.05 17.35 -26.36
N ARG A 475 -2.44 17.99 -27.37
CA ARG A 475 -2.90 19.29 -27.91
C ARG A 475 -4.32 19.19 -28.47
N ASN A 476 -4.60 18.17 -29.28
CA ASN A 476 -5.93 17.95 -29.87
C ASN A 476 -7.03 17.62 -28.84
N ASN A 477 -6.65 17.30 -27.60
CA ASN A 477 -7.58 17.01 -26.49
C ASN A 477 -7.62 18.13 -25.43
N ASN A 478 -6.90 19.24 -25.63
CA ASN A 478 -6.76 20.33 -24.66
C ASN A 478 -6.40 19.81 -23.25
N LEU A 479 -5.43 18.90 -23.19
CA LEU A 479 -4.96 18.34 -21.92
C LEU A 479 -3.64 19.00 -21.50
N PRO A 480 -3.48 19.31 -20.20
CA PRO A 480 -2.23 19.83 -19.70
C PRO A 480 -1.12 18.80 -19.89
N LEU A 481 0.07 19.29 -20.22
CA LEU A 481 1.27 18.45 -20.30
C LEU A 481 1.71 18.06 -18.89
N PRO A 482 1.81 16.75 -18.57
CA PRO A 482 2.32 16.34 -17.28
C PRO A 482 3.79 16.77 -17.17
N GLN A 483 4.13 17.52 -16.12
CA GLN A 483 5.51 17.92 -15.85
C GLN A 483 6.23 16.77 -15.15
N ILE A 484 6.76 15.83 -15.91
CA ILE A 484 7.49 14.66 -15.39
C ILE A 484 8.98 14.99 -15.37
N GLN A 485 9.61 14.82 -14.21
CA GLN A 485 11.06 14.91 -14.03
C GLN A 485 11.60 13.56 -13.55
N ILE A 486 12.54 13.02 -14.31
CA ILE A 486 13.18 11.73 -14.02
C ILE A 486 14.53 11.99 -13.36
N ILE A 487 14.77 11.38 -12.20
CA ILE A 487 16.04 11.48 -11.48
C ILE A 487 16.63 10.08 -11.33
N CYS A 488 17.80 9.88 -11.94
CA CYS A 488 18.50 8.60 -12.00
C CYS A 488 19.92 8.74 -11.45
N GLY A 489 20.59 7.63 -11.16
CA GLY A 489 21.96 7.64 -10.65
C GLY A 489 22.24 6.44 -9.75
N LYS A 490 23.52 6.21 -9.46
CA LYS A 490 23.99 5.08 -8.66
C LYS A 490 23.31 5.02 -7.30
N ALA A 491 23.14 3.80 -6.78
CA ALA A 491 22.67 3.61 -5.42
C ALA A 491 23.58 4.38 -4.46
N GLY A 492 22.99 5.17 -3.58
CA GLY A 492 23.73 5.96 -2.60
C GLY A 492 24.43 7.21 -3.10
N ILE A 493 24.18 7.66 -4.34
CA ILE A 493 24.75 8.92 -4.86
C ILE A 493 24.09 10.19 -4.28
N GLY A 494 22.98 10.05 -3.54
CA GLY A 494 22.27 11.19 -2.93
C GLY A 494 21.03 11.70 -3.68
N LYS A 495 20.45 10.90 -4.59
CA LYS A 495 19.23 11.25 -5.37
C LYS A 495 18.09 11.79 -4.49
N THR A 496 17.67 11.02 -3.48
CA THR A 496 16.57 11.42 -2.59
C THR A 496 16.87 12.72 -1.85
N HIS A 497 18.13 12.92 -1.43
CA HIS A 497 18.52 14.16 -0.76
C HIS A 497 18.46 15.34 -1.73
N ARG A 498 19.02 15.19 -2.95
CA ARG A 498 18.92 16.18 -4.02
C ARG A 498 17.47 16.59 -4.28
N ILE A 499 16.57 15.61 -4.36
CA ILE A 499 15.12 15.83 -4.54
C ILE A 499 14.55 16.65 -3.38
N LYS A 500 14.80 16.24 -2.14
CA LYS A 500 14.31 16.95 -0.95
C LYS A 500 14.83 18.39 -0.87
N THR A 501 16.10 18.62 -1.23
CA THR A 501 16.68 19.98 -1.23
C THR A 501 16.20 20.84 -2.39
N ALA A 502 16.05 20.27 -3.59
CA ALA A 502 15.64 21.00 -4.78
C ALA A 502 14.13 21.26 -4.83
N TYR A 503 13.34 20.40 -4.19
CA TYR A 503 11.87 20.44 -4.19
C TYR A 503 11.31 20.52 -2.77
N ASN A 504 11.91 21.36 -1.93
CA ASN A 504 11.55 21.56 -0.53
C ASN A 504 10.16 22.22 -0.33
N ASP A 505 9.28 22.12 -1.32
CA ASP A 505 7.91 22.59 -1.26
C ASP A 505 7.12 21.73 -0.27
N HIS A 506 6.55 22.38 0.74
CA HIS A 506 5.63 21.78 1.72
C HIS A 506 4.44 21.02 1.10
N ASN A 507 4.20 21.19 -0.21
CA ASN A 507 3.13 20.56 -0.97
C ASN A 507 3.53 19.27 -1.71
N THR A 508 4.78 18.82 -1.60
CA THR A 508 5.23 17.59 -2.29
C THR A 508 4.96 16.34 -1.45
N SER A 509 3.99 15.53 -1.86
CA SER A 509 3.74 14.22 -1.25
C SER A 509 4.70 13.16 -1.79
N CYS A 510 5.31 12.37 -0.90
CA CYS A 510 6.19 11.26 -1.26
C CYS A 510 5.42 9.94 -1.26
N VAL A 511 5.52 9.16 -2.35
CA VAL A 511 5.01 7.80 -2.46
C VAL A 511 6.19 6.86 -2.74
N SER A 512 6.46 5.96 -1.81
CA SER A 512 7.48 4.92 -1.99
C SER A 512 6.87 3.66 -2.59
N ILE A 513 7.47 3.17 -3.68
CA ILE A 513 7.02 1.99 -4.42
C ILE A 513 8.09 0.92 -4.27
N ASN A 514 7.78 -0.06 -3.41
CA ASN A 514 8.58 -1.27 -3.18
C ASN A 514 7.97 -2.43 -3.99
N ASP A 515 8.02 -3.65 -3.45
CA ASP A 515 7.67 -4.90 -4.14
C ASP A 515 6.21 -4.98 -4.63
N LYS A 516 5.29 -4.28 -3.97
CA LYS A 516 3.86 -4.24 -4.32
C LYS A 516 3.40 -2.81 -4.53
N LEU A 517 2.70 -2.57 -5.64
CA LEU A 517 2.04 -1.30 -5.92
C LEU A 517 0.59 -1.35 -5.44
N ASN A 518 0.28 -0.64 -4.36
CA ASN A 518 -1.09 -0.44 -3.90
C ASN A 518 -1.72 0.76 -4.63
N LEU A 519 -2.46 0.49 -5.71
CA LEU A 519 -3.08 1.52 -6.53
C LEU A 519 -4.13 2.34 -5.79
N SER A 520 -4.96 1.74 -4.96
CA SER A 520 -6.02 2.47 -4.25
C SER A 520 -5.47 3.36 -3.13
N SER A 521 -4.35 2.98 -2.49
CA SER A 521 -3.60 3.88 -1.60
C SER A 521 -3.00 5.07 -2.37
N LEU A 522 -2.46 4.83 -3.57
CA LEU A 522 -1.94 5.89 -4.43
C LEU A 522 -3.04 6.84 -4.88
N ILE A 523 -4.18 6.32 -5.34
CA ILE A 523 -5.37 7.10 -5.74
C ILE A 523 -5.88 7.94 -4.57
N SER A 524 -6.03 7.34 -3.38
CA SER A 524 -6.42 8.06 -2.16
C SER A 524 -5.46 9.21 -1.82
N THR A 525 -4.15 8.97 -1.95
CA THR A 525 -3.11 9.99 -1.72
C THR A 525 -3.22 11.14 -2.72
N LEU A 526 -3.43 10.82 -4.01
CA LEU A 526 -3.59 11.81 -5.08
C LEU A 526 -4.86 12.66 -4.89
N LEU A 527 -5.98 12.03 -4.56
CA LEU A 527 -7.23 12.72 -4.25
C LEU A 527 -7.10 13.62 -3.01
N SER A 528 -6.46 13.14 -1.95
CA SER A 528 -6.21 13.90 -0.72
C SER A 528 -5.31 15.10 -0.95
N LEU A 529 -4.26 14.94 -1.77
CA LEU A 529 -3.38 16.04 -2.17
C LEU A 529 -4.16 17.10 -2.94
N GLU A 530 -4.96 16.69 -3.91
CA GLU A 530 -5.77 17.62 -4.70
C GLU A 530 -6.82 18.36 -3.86
N SER A 531 -7.46 17.68 -2.90
CA SER A 531 -8.49 18.31 -2.07
C SER A 531 -7.92 19.30 -1.05
N LYS A 532 -6.73 19.03 -0.49
CA LYS A 532 -6.13 19.83 0.59
C LYS A 532 -5.35 21.04 0.09
N THR A 533 -4.75 20.96 -1.09
CA THR A 533 -3.87 22.01 -1.59
C THR A 533 -4.65 23.07 -2.36
N SER A 534 -4.67 24.29 -1.84
CA SER A 534 -5.28 25.47 -2.49
C SER A 534 -4.44 26.02 -3.67
N SER A 535 -3.16 25.62 -3.76
CA SER A 535 -2.28 25.99 -4.86
C SER A 535 -2.75 25.37 -6.19
N ASN A 536 -2.55 26.13 -7.28
CA ASN A 536 -2.72 25.64 -8.65
C ASN A 536 -1.59 24.70 -9.10
N GLN A 537 -0.56 24.50 -8.28
CA GLN A 537 0.55 23.60 -8.56
C GLN A 537 0.63 22.51 -7.49
N LEU A 538 0.50 21.27 -7.95
CA LEU A 538 0.59 20.05 -7.14
C LEU A 538 1.86 19.29 -7.50
N SER A 539 2.55 18.76 -6.50
CA SER A 539 3.78 17.99 -6.70
C SER A 539 3.68 16.63 -6.00
N ILE A 540 4.07 15.58 -6.72
CA ILE A 540 4.20 14.24 -6.16
C ILE A 540 5.58 13.68 -6.50
N TYR A 541 6.19 13.04 -5.51
CA TYR A 541 7.48 12.40 -5.60
C TYR A 541 7.32 10.87 -5.50
N PHE A 542 7.64 10.15 -6.56
CA PHE A 542 7.71 8.69 -6.60
C PHE A 542 9.13 8.21 -6.31
N ASN A 543 9.29 7.53 -5.17
CA ASN A 543 10.53 6.85 -4.81
C ASN A 543 10.44 5.37 -5.22
N ILE A 544 11.06 4.98 -6.33
CA ILE A 544 10.94 3.63 -6.87
C ILE A 544 12.12 2.76 -6.42
N SER A 545 11.81 1.67 -5.72
CA SER A 545 12.79 0.66 -5.33
C SER A 545 13.22 -0.20 -6.52
N ILE A 546 14.43 -0.75 -6.45
CA ILE A 546 14.91 -1.76 -7.42
C ILE A 546 14.07 -3.04 -7.41
N HIS A 547 13.41 -3.34 -6.30
CA HIS A 547 12.55 -4.51 -6.14
C HIS A 547 11.11 -4.26 -6.60
N ALA A 548 10.81 -3.07 -7.11
CA ALA A 548 9.48 -2.73 -7.55
C ALA A 548 8.98 -3.64 -8.67
N ASN A 549 7.68 -3.94 -8.65
CA ASN A 549 7.03 -4.62 -9.76
C ASN A 549 6.91 -3.66 -10.96
N PHE A 550 7.97 -3.56 -11.76
CA PHE A 550 8.07 -2.62 -12.87
C PHE A 550 6.99 -2.84 -13.93
N LYS A 551 6.50 -4.07 -14.09
CA LYS A 551 5.39 -4.35 -15.00
C LYS A 551 4.12 -3.63 -14.53
N GLN A 552 3.69 -3.85 -13.28
CA GLN A 552 2.52 -3.17 -12.71
C GLN A 552 2.70 -1.66 -12.70
N LEU A 553 3.91 -1.18 -12.42
CA LEU A 553 4.24 0.24 -12.42
C LEU A 553 4.14 0.87 -13.81
N ASN A 554 4.63 0.22 -14.86
CA ASN A 554 4.49 0.71 -16.23
C ASN A 554 3.02 0.75 -16.68
N HIS A 555 2.18 -0.20 -16.27
CA HIS A 555 0.74 -0.12 -16.49
C HIS A 555 0.11 1.07 -15.77
N ALA A 556 0.47 1.30 -14.50
CA ALA A 556 -0.03 2.41 -13.71
C ALA A 556 0.39 3.76 -14.31
N PHE A 557 1.63 3.90 -14.77
CA PHE A 557 2.12 5.09 -15.45
C PHE A 557 1.53 5.27 -16.85
N PHE A 558 1.27 4.19 -17.58
CA PHE A 558 0.51 4.28 -18.83
C PHE A 558 -0.91 4.80 -18.57
N SER A 559 -1.62 4.25 -17.59
CA SER A 559 -2.90 4.78 -17.13
C SER A 559 -2.79 6.28 -16.81
N LEU A 560 -1.92 6.62 -15.86
CA LEU A 560 -1.84 7.99 -15.33
C LEU A 560 -1.45 9.02 -16.38
N PHE A 561 -0.44 8.74 -17.22
CA PHE A 561 0.12 9.74 -18.13
C PHE A 561 -0.39 9.65 -19.56
N VAL A 562 -0.80 8.47 -20.04
CA VAL A 562 -1.35 8.30 -21.39
C VAL A 562 -2.88 8.30 -21.35
N CYS A 563 -3.48 7.50 -20.47
CA CYS A 563 -4.94 7.49 -20.31
C CYS A 563 -5.46 8.71 -19.55
N ASN A 564 -4.59 9.45 -18.85
CA ASN A 564 -4.97 10.57 -17.98
C ASN A 564 -5.99 10.14 -16.89
N SER A 565 -5.89 8.89 -16.45
CA SER A 565 -6.70 8.31 -15.38
C SER A 565 -5.92 7.21 -14.70
N LEU A 566 -6.14 6.99 -13.41
CA LEU A 566 -5.63 5.84 -12.69
C LEU A 566 -6.81 5.10 -12.08
N ASN A 567 -7.05 3.89 -12.58
CA ASN A 567 -8.15 3.04 -12.15
C ASN A 567 -7.62 1.81 -11.43
N ASP A 568 -8.10 1.59 -10.21
CA ASP A 568 -7.95 0.33 -9.51
C ASP A 568 -9.18 -0.55 -9.80
N LEU A 569 -9.00 -1.59 -10.60
CA LEU A 569 -10.07 -2.52 -10.98
C LEU A 569 -10.66 -3.26 -9.76
N THR A 570 -9.88 -3.45 -8.70
CA THR A 570 -10.30 -4.21 -7.53
C THR A 570 -11.23 -3.41 -6.62
N SER A 571 -10.87 -2.18 -6.27
CA SER A 571 -11.71 -1.29 -5.45
C SER A 571 -12.72 -0.47 -6.26
N GLY A 572 -12.51 -0.32 -7.57
CA GLY A 572 -13.25 0.61 -8.42
C GLY A 572 -12.80 2.07 -8.29
N LEU A 573 -11.83 2.38 -7.42
CA LEU A 573 -11.35 3.75 -7.25
C LEU A 573 -10.73 4.30 -8.52
N THR A 574 -11.03 5.57 -8.79
CA THR A 574 -10.63 6.28 -10.00
C THR A 574 -10.06 7.63 -9.62
N PHE A 575 -8.90 7.96 -10.19
CA PHE A 575 -8.31 9.29 -10.14
C PHE A 575 -8.06 9.78 -11.56
N SER A 576 -8.33 11.06 -11.83
CA SER A 576 -7.99 11.70 -13.11
C SER A 576 -7.42 13.08 -12.81
N PRO A 577 -6.21 13.43 -13.29
CA PRO A 577 -5.64 14.75 -13.02
C PRO A 577 -6.57 15.87 -13.50
N SER A 578 -6.92 16.80 -12.60
CA SER A 578 -7.74 17.96 -12.96
C SER A 578 -7.07 18.84 -14.00
N LYS A 579 -7.88 19.44 -14.88
CA LYS A 579 -7.43 20.43 -15.87
C LYS A 579 -7.15 21.79 -15.25
N GLU A 580 -7.69 22.06 -14.06
CA GLU A 580 -7.57 23.36 -13.38
C GLU A 580 -6.23 23.49 -12.62
N LYS A 581 -5.64 22.35 -12.23
CA LYS A 581 -4.38 22.30 -11.49
C LYS A 581 -3.25 21.73 -12.34
N SER A 582 -2.07 22.32 -12.22
CA SER A 582 -0.85 21.84 -12.83
C SER A 582 -0.20 20.77 -11.94
N TRP A 583 0.11 19.62 -12.54
CA TRP A 583 0.73 18.48 -11.84
C TRP A 583 2.20 18.34 -12.22
N LYS A 584 3.06 18.31 -11.20
CA LYS A 584 4.48 17.99 -11.29
C LYS A 584 4.76 16.63 -10.68
N PHE A 585 5.34 15.74 -11.47
CA PHE A 585 5.69 14.37 -11.08
C PHE A 585 7.20 14.23 -11.06
N ILE A 586 7.77 13.97 -9.88
CA ILE A 586 9.20 13.70 -9.71
C ILE A 586 9.36 12.20 -9.53
N VAL A 587 10.16 11.54 -10.35
CA VAL A 587 10.33 10.09 -10.35
C VAL A 587 11.79 9.76 -10.08
N GLU A 588 12.10 9.23 -8.89
CA GLU A 588 13.41 8.64 -8.61
C GLU A 588 13.42 7.20 -9.14
N VAL A 589 14.37 6.91 -10.03
CA VAL A 589 14.51 5.59 -10.67
C VAL A 589 15.75 4.88 -10.12
N PRO A 590 15.65 3.58 -9.79
CA PRO A 590 16.77 2.79 -9.30
C PRO A 590 17.74 2.44 -10.44
N TYR A 591 19.02 2.29 -10.09
CA TYR A 591 20.06 1.86 -11.02
C TYR A 591 21.13 1.01 -10.31
N THR A 592 21.60 -0.03 -10.99
CA THR A 592 22.71 -0.89 -10.52
C THR A 592 23.75 -1.11 -11.60
N ASP A 593 25.02 -0.95 -11.23
CA ASP A 593 26.19 -1.18 -12.09
C ASP A 593 26.47 -2.66 -12.42
N LYS A 594 25.67 -3.62 -11.91
CA LYS A 594 25.94 -5.07 -12.01
C LYS A 594 26.07 -5.60 -13.46
N TYR A 595 25.60 -4.85 -14.46
CA TYR A 595 25.41 -5.36 -15.82
C TYR A 595 26.04 -4.50 -16.92
N ASN A 596 26.93 -3.57 -16.58
CA ASN A 596 27.64 -2.71 -17.55
C ASN A 596 26.73 -1.99 -18.57
N THR A 597 25.47 -1.73 -18.22
CA THR A 597 24.55 -0.94 -19.04
C THR A 597 24.62 0.53 -18.64
N THR A 598 24.49 1.45 -19.60
CA THR A 598 24.37 2.88 -19.26
C THR A 598 23.11 3.12 -18.43
N ILE A 599 23.12 4.17 -17.60
CA ILE A 599 21.96 4.56 -16.77
C ILE A 599 20.73 4.83 -17.64
N LYS A 600 20.94 5.45 -18.80
CA LYS A 600 19.87 5.69 -19.78
C LYS A 600 19.28 4.39 -20.32
N THR A 601 20.12 3.44 -20.73
CA THR A 601 19.65 2.11 -21.19
C THR A 601 18.90 1.37 -20.08
N ASN A 602 19.34 1.46 -18.83
CA ASN A 602 18.64 0.86 -17.70
C ASN A 602 17.26 1.51 -17.47
N PHE A 603 17.18 2.84 -17.50
CA PHE A 603 15.91 3.56 -17.40
C PHE A 603 14.94 3.16 -18.51
N ASP A 604 15.42 3.13 -19.75
CA ASP A 604 14.63 2.77 -20.93
C ASP A 604 14.08 1.32 -20.85
N ARG A 605 14.80 0.41 -20.18
CA ARG A 605 14.36 -0.98 -19.93
C ARG A 605 13.35 -1.09 -18.78
N ILE A 606 13.58 -0.36 -17.68
CA ILE A 606 12.79 -0.48 -16.45
C ILE A 606 11.47 0.30 -16.54
N LEU A 607 11.51 1.52 -17.08
CA LEU A 607 10.34 2.41 -17.23
C LEU A 607 10.16 2.87 -18.68
N PRO A 608 9.93 1.94 -19.63
CA PRO A 608 9.78 2.23 -21.04
C PRO A 608 8.78 3.36 -21.30
N ILE A 609 7.61 3.37 -20.65
CA ILE A 609 6.62 4.42 -20.92
C ILE A 609 7.14 5.83 -20.60
N LEU A 610 7.84 6.01 -19.47
CA LEU A 610 8.40 7.30 -19.08
C LEU A 610 9.53 7.71 -20.02
N SER A 611 10.33 6.74 -20.50
CA SER A 611 11.37 7.00 -21.47
C SER A 611 10.85 7.54 -22.79
N ILE A 612 9.60 7.20 -23.16
CA ILE A 612 8.94 7.68 -24.37
C ILE A 612 8.40 9.09 -24.16
N ILE A 613 7.69 9.34 -23.06
CA ILE A 613 6.96 10.60 -22.85
C ILE A 613 7.78 11.71 -22.16
N SER A 614 8.92 11.37 -21.58
CA SER A 614 9.74 12.27 -20.75
C SER A 614 11.24 12.13 -21.03
N SER A 615 11.61 11.73 -22.26
CA SER A 615 13.02 11.51 -22.65
C SER A 615 13.93 12.71 -22.39
N ASN A 616 13.41 13.94 -22.52
CA ASN A 616 14.17 15.19 -22.39
C ASN A 616 14.25 15.72 -20.95
N ASN A 617 13.47 15.19 -20.01
CA ASN A 617 13.46 15.63 -18.61
C ASN A 617 14.19 14.65 -17.70
N PHE A 618 15.31 14.12 -18.21
CA PHE A 618 16.14 13.12 -17.55
C PHE A 618 17.34 13.79 -16.90
N GLU A 619 17.46 13.63 -15.59
CA GLU A 619 18.55 14.15 -14.78
C GLU A 619 19.34 12.99 -14.17
N GLU A 620 20.58 12.83 -14.60
CA GLU A 620 21.51 11.88 -14.00
C GLU A 620 22.23 12.55 -12.84
N VAL A 621 22.20 11.94 -11.66
CA VAL A 621 22.94 12.37 -10.48
C VAL A 621 24.25 11.59 -10.43
N THR A 622 25.36 12.32 -10.48
CA THR A 622 26.73 11.81 -10.47
C THR A 622 27.52 12.49 -9.35
N ASP A 623 28.70 11.95 -9.05
CA ASP A 623 29.61 12.56 -8.06
C ASP A 623 30.08 13.96 -8.50
N GLU A 624 30.08 14.25 -9.81
CA GLU A 624 30.50 15.54 -10.35
C GLU A 624 29.44 16.63 -10.14
N ASN A 625 28.16 16.28 -10.29
CA ASN A 625 27.07 17.25 -10.26
C ASN A 625 26.31 17.30 -8.93
N TYR A 626 26.61 16.40 -8.00
CA TYR A 626 26.04 16.39 -6.67
C TYR A 626 27.14 16.34 -5.60
N LYS A 627 27.40 17.50 -4.99
CA LYS A 627 28.34 17.64 -3.88
C LYS A 627 27.63 17.39 -2.56
N LEU A 628 28.40 17.03 -1.52
CA LEU A 628 27.91 16.95 -0.15
C LEU A 628 27.16 18.24 0.22
N PHE A 629 25.94 18.08 0.74
CA PHE A 629 25.16 19.20 1.23
C PHE A 629 25.75 19.69 2.55
N ILE A 630 25.81 21.00 2.74
CA ILE A 630 26.38 21.62 3.94
C ILE A 630 25.25 22.25 4.74
N GLY A 631 24.79 21.54 5.77
CA GLY A 631 23.90 22.06 6.81
C GLY A 631 24.69 22.51 8.05
N ASP A 632 23.99 22.71 9.16
CA ASP A 632 24.60 23.19 10.40
C ASP A 632 25.56 22.16 11.01
N GLU A 633 25.23 20.87 10.87
CA GLU A 633 26.08 19.77 11.34
C GLU A 633 27.41 19.72 10.58
N GLU A 634 27.37 19.81 9.25
CA GLU A 634 28.55 19.79 8.40
C GLU A 634 29.42 21.04 8.60
N LYS A 635 28.80 22.22 8.83
CA LYS A 635 29.53 23.46 9.18
C LYS A 635 30.27 23.33 10.51
N LEU A 636 29.61 22.79 11.52
CA LEU A 636 30.22 22.55 12.82
C LEU A 636 31.41 21.59 12.69
N MET A 637 31.21 20.49 11.94
CA MET A 637 32.28 19.52 11.70
C MET A 637 33.48 20.14 10.98
N ALA A 638 33.23 20.88 9.89
CA ALA A 638 34.29 21.53 9.13
C ALA A 638 35.07 22.56 9.98
N THR A 639 34.38 23.27 10.89
CA THR A 639 35.01 24.22 11.81
C THR A 639 36.03 23.53 12.72
N PHE A 640 35.69 22.37 13.28
CA PHE A 640 36.63 21.60 14.11
C PHE A 640 37.75 20.94 13.28
N LEU A 641 37.46 20.49 12.07
CA LEU A 641 38.48 19.95 11.17
C LEU A 641 39.51 21.02 10.78
N LYS A 642 39.07 22.24 10.51
CA LYS A 642 39.95 23.39 10.28
C LYS A 642 40.83 23.65 11.50
N ALA A 643 40.23 23.74 12.69
CA ALA A 643 40.99 23.94 13.92
C ALA A 643 42.02 22.82 14.17
N TYR A 644 41.71 21.59 13.77
CA TYR A 644 42.65 20.47 13.86
C TYR A 644 43.80 20.59 12.86
N GLU A 645 43.53 20.98 11.62
CA GLU A 645 44.57 21.21 10.60
C GLU A 645 45.48 22.39 10.96
N ASP A 646 44.90 23.46 11.49
CA ASP A 646 45.61 24.67 11.95
C ASP A 646 46.31 24.48 13.30
N GLN A 647 46.18 23.30 13.93
CA GLN A 647 46.69 22.97 15.28
C GLN A 647 46.13 23.87 16.40
N THR A 648 45.09 24.65 16.12
CA THR A 648 44.39 25.49 17.11
C THR A 648 43.43 24.69 17.99
N ILE A 649 43.12 23.44 17.62
CA ILE A 649 42.28 22.54 18.43
C ILE A 649 42.87 22.24 19.82
N ASP A 650 44.17 22.46 20.02
CA ASP A 650 44.87 22.20 21.29
C ASP A 650 45.00 23.45 22.18
N GLN A 651 44.25 24.52 21.87
CA GLN A 651 44.21 25.73 22.70
C GLN A 651 43.71 25.44 24.12
N PHE A 652 44.32 26.12 25.10
CA PHE A 652 43.84 26.18 26.47
C PHE A 652 42.88 27.35 26.64
N LEU A 653 42.06 27.27 27.70
CA LEU A 653 41.31 28.41 28.22
C LEU A 653 42.25 29.62 28.41
N ILE A 654 41.83 30.79 27.90
CA ILE A 654 42.55 32.05 28.10
C ILE A 654 41.86 32.81 29.23
N GLN A 655 42.61 33.22 30.24
CA GLN A 655 42.14 34.22 31.20
C GLN A 655 42.48 35.61 30.68
N ASP A 656 41.47 36.48 30.62
CA ASP A 656 41.71 37.88 30.26
C ASP A 656 42.43 38.63 31.42
N PRO A 657 43.00 39.83 31.16
CA PRO A 657 43.70 40.61 32.19
C PRO A 657 42.83 41.03 33.39
N PHE A 658 41.51 40.86 33.30
CA PHE A 658 40.54 41.18 34.34
C PHE A 658 40.08 39.92 35.09
N GLY A 659 40.65 38.74 34.79
CA GLY A 659 40.31 37.47 35.41
C GLY A 659 39.07 36.79 34.86
N ASN A 660 38.50 37.26 33.74
CA ASN A 660 37.38 36.57 33.09
C ASN A 660 37.90 35.40 32.25
N GLU A 661 37.29 34.24 32.44
CA GLU A 661 37.57 33.05 31.66
C GLU A 661 36.98 33.19 30.26
N LYS A 662 37.81 33.06 29.23
CA LYS A 662 37.38 32.95 27.83
C LYS A 662 37.46 31.48 27.41
N PRO A 663 36.32 30.78 27.26
CA PRO A 663 36.30 29.40 26.81
C PRO A 663 36.89 29.27 25.41
N VAL A 664 37.42 28.08 25.12
CA VAL A 664 37.91 27.76 23.77
C VAL A 664 36.73 27.80 22.80
N HIS A 665 36.82 28.67 21.79
CA HIS A 665 35.84 28.83 20.74
C HIS A 665 36.55 28.91 19.39
N PHE A 666 35.92 28.33 18.37
CA PHE A 666 36.43 28.35 17.00
C PHE A 666 35.49 29.15 16.11
N ASP A 667 36.08 29.94 15.23
CA ASP A 667 35.31 30.76 14.29
C ASP A 667 34.51 29.86 13.34
N PRO A 668 33.18 30.06 13.25
CA PRO A 668 32.34 29.21 12.42
C PRO A 668 32.66 29.42 10.93
N LEU A 669 32.79 28.31 10.21
CA LEU A 669 32.88 28.35 8.76
C LEU A 669 31.52 28.64 8.11
N THR A 670 31.47 29.69 7.31
CA THR A 670 30.26 30.12 6.58
C THR A 670 30.30 29.75 5.09
N ASP A 671 31.47 29.62 4.49
CA ASP A 671 31.61 29.19 3.09
C ASP A 671 31.42 27.68 2.94
N HIS A 672 30.37 27.29 2.23
CA HIS A 672 30.05 25.89 1.95
C HIS A 672 31.13 25.17 1.13
N ASN A 673 31.89 25.87 0.28
CA ASN A 673 32.99 25.26 -0.48
C ASN A 673 34.19 24.99 0.42
N GLU A 674 34.55 25.95 1.26
CA GLU A 674 35.58 25.77 2.29
C GLU A 674 35.20 24.60 3.24
N CYS A 675 33.95 24.54 3.70
CA CYS A 675 33.48 23.42 4.52
C CYS A 675 33.69 22.07 3.82
N ARG A 676 33.26 21.93 2.56
CA ARG A 676 33.45 20.68 1.80
C ARG A 676 34.92 20.31 1.68
N SER A 677 35.81 21.29 1.49
CA SER A 677 37.24 21.05 1.37
C SER A 677 37.79 20.36 2.61
N TYR A 678 37.51 20.88 3.82
CA TYR A 678 38.01 20.26 5.06
C TYR A 678 37.44 18.85 5.27
N ILE A 679 36.17 18.64 4.93
CA ILE A 679 35.52 17.32 5.06
C ILE A 679 36.17 16.31 4.11
N TYR A 680 36.31 16.67 2.83
CA TYR A 680 36.93 15.81 1.83
C TYR A 680 38.41 15.55 2.13
N ASN A 681 39.17 16.57 2.52
CA ASN A 681 40.58 16.41 2.93
C ASN A 681 40.71 15.42 4.10
N CYS A 682 39.81 15.49 5.09
CA CYS A 682 39.79 14.56 6.20
C CYS A 682 39.56 13.11 5.72
N ILE A 683 38.56 12.89 4.86
CA ILE A 683 38.28 11.56 4.28
C ILE A 683 39.49 11.06 3.47
N GLU A 684 40.05 11.89 2.60
CA GLU A 684 41.18 11.51 1.75
C GLU A 684 42.44 11.18 2.55
N LYS A 685 42.70 11.92 3.62
CA LYS A 685 43.90 11.75 4.45
C LYS A 685 43.79 10.57 5.42
N TYR A 686 42.62 10.38 6.04
CA TYR A 686 42.48 9.45 7.16
C TYR A 686 41.67 8.18 6.82
N ALA A 687 40.83 8.23 5.79
CA ALA A 687 39.98 7.12 5.35
C ALA A 687 39.99 6.91 3.81
N PRO A 688 41.17 6.87 3.15
CA PRO A 688 41.27 6.73 1.70
C PRO A 688 40.68 5.41 1.16
N GLU A 689 40.57 4.40 2.01
CA GLU A 689 40.03 3.08 1.65
C GLU A 689 38.50 2.98 1.74
N LEU A 690 37.81 4.01 2.25
CA LEU A 690 36.35 4.08 2.16
C LEU A 690 35.90 4.21 0.70
N PRO A 691 34.84 3.50 0.26
CA PRO A 691 34.29 3.72 -1.07
C PRO A 691 33.81 5.18 -1.18
N ARG A 692 34.28 5.89 -2.20
CA ARG A 692 33.91 7.27 -2.49
C ARG A 692 32.49 7.35 -3.07
N ASN A 693 31.48 7.03 -2.26
CA ASN A 693 30.09 7.27 -2.58
C ASN A 693 29.44 8.14 -1.47
N LYS A 694 28.35 8.82 -1.81
CA LYS A 694 27.74 9.79 -0.91
C LYS A 694 27.13 9.18 0.35
N ILE A 695 26.72 7.91 0.33
CA ILE A 695 26.28 7.23 1.56
C ILE A 695 27.44 7.15 2.54
N PHE A 696 28.62 6.68 2.12
CA PHE A 696 29.75 6.57 3.04
C PHE A 696 30.27 7.94 3.48
N GLU A 697 30.30 8.93 2.58
CA GLU A 697 30.63 10.32 2.96
C GLU A 697 29.65 10.86 4.02
N LEU A 698 28.34 10.67 3.83
CA LEU A 698 27.30 11.11 4.77
C LEU A 698 27.38 10.34 6.09
N SER A 699 27.54 9.02 6.04
CA SER A 699 27.68 8.17 7.24
C SER A 699 28.91 8.59 8.04
N PHE A 700 30.06 8.73 7.39
CA PHE A 700 31.30 9.19 8.02
C PHE A 700 31.12 10.56 8.68
N THR A 701 30.51 11.51 7.94
CA THR A 701 30.21 12.86 8.43
C THR A 701 29.26 12.85 9.64
N LYS A 702 28.19 12.05 9.60
CA LYS A 702 27.23 11.92 10.71
C LYS A 702 27.85 11.28 11.94
N PHE A 703 28.71 10.26 11.77
CA PHE A 703 29.44 9.67 12.89
C PHE A 703 30.39 10.68 13.52
N LEU A 704 31.16 11.40 12.71
CA LEU A 704 32.06 12.45 13.19
C LEU A 704 31.33 13.57 13.92
N TYR A 705 30.25 14.11 13.33
CA TYR A 705 29.45 15.15 13.95
C TYR A 705 28.99 14.76 15.36
N ARG A 706 28.47 13.53 15.54
CA ARG A 706 28.06 13.04 16.86
C ARG A 706 29.21 13.03 17.86
N ARG A 707 30.42 12.66 17.43
CA ARG A 707 31.62 12.66 18.28
C ARG A 707 32.12 14.06 18.59
N PHE A 708 32.12 14.95 17.61
CA PHE A 708 32.65 16.29 17.72
C PHE A 708 31.82 17.21 18.62
N ARG A 709 30.60 16.80 19.01
CA ARG A 709 29.86 17.48 20.10
C ARG A 709 30.68 17.58 21.39
N PHE A 710 31.62 16.68 21.64
CA PHE A 710 32.58 16.81 22.73
C PHE A 710 33.29 18.17 22.76
N PHE A 711 33.69 18.71 21.60
CA PHE A 711 34.39 19.99 21.51
C PHE A 711 33.49 21.21 21.82
N THR A 712 32.18 20.99 21.95
CA THR A 712 31.24 22.02 22.44
C THR A 712 30.98 21.93 23.94
N GLY A 713 31.45 20.87 24.59
CA GLY A 713 31.21 20.58 26.00
C GLY A 713 32.14 21.31 26.95
N PHE A 714 31.67 21.53 28.19
CA PHE A 714 32.42 22.25 29.22
C PHE A 714 33.82 21.69 29.48
N HIS A 715 33.97 20.36 29.48
CA HIS A 715 35.27 19.72 29.73
C HIS A 715 36.33 20.14 28.70
N PHE A 716 35.95 20.28 27.42
CA PHE A 716 36.88 20.74 26.40
C PHE A 716 37.05 22.25 26.44
N CYS A 717 35.95 23.00 26.46
CA CYS A 717 35.96 24.47 26.39
C CYS A 717 36.69 25.12 27.57
N LEU A 718 36.71 24.48 28.73
CA LEU A 718 37.39 24.94 29.96
C LEU A 718 38.70 24.18 30.24
N ASN A 719 39.27 23.49 29.25
CA ASN A 719 40.51 22.76 29.44
C ASN A 719 41.67 23.71 29.77
N MET A 720 42.27 23.53 30.96
CA MET A 720 43.44 24.29 31.42
C MET A 720 44.71 23.44 31.56
N THR A 721 44.59 22.10 31.52
CA THR A 721 45.63 21.21 32.04
C THR A 721 45.99 20.05 31.13
N THR A 722 45.10 19.64 30.22
CA THR A 722 45.34 18.48 29.38
C THR A 722 45.95 18.92 28.05
N GLU A 723 47.28 18.81 27.93
CA GLU A 723 47.99 19.03 26.68
C GLU A 723 47.50 18.07 25.58
N ARG A 724 47.35 18.57 24.36
CA ARG A 724 46.97 17.78 23.17
C ARG A 724 45.65 17.02 23.29
N LEU A 725 44.75 17.47 24.17
CA LEU A 725 43.41 16.89 24.32
C LEU A 725 42.65 16.89 23.00
N GLY A 726 42.68 18.04 22.30
CA GLY A 726 41.97 18.25 21.05
C GLY A 726 42.47 17.32 19.95
N SER A 727 43.77 17.36 19.65
CA SER A 727 44.38 16.59 18.57
C SER A 727 44.35 15.09 18.81
N THR A 728 44.48 14.63 20.06
CA THR A 728 44.42 13.21 20.40
C THR A 728 42.99 12.67 20.31
N ALA A 729 42.00 13.41 20.85
CA ALA A 729 40.59 13.02 20.75
C ALA A 729 40.10 13.06 19.29
N MET A 730 40.42 14.12 18.55
CA MET A 730 40.08 14.29 17.14
C MET A 730 40.56 13.12 16.29
N LYS A 731 41.85 12.76 16.40
CA LYS A 731 42.45 11.66 15.66
C LYS A 731 41.71 10.34 15.93
N GLN A 732 41.42 10.04 17.19
CA GLN A 732 40.71 8.82 17.56
C GLN A 732 39.26 8.81 17.06
N MET A 733 38.52 9.92 17.19
CA MET A 733 37.15 10.06 16.67
C MET A 733 37.08 9.87 15.14
N ILE A 734 38.10 10.35 14.40
CA ILE A 734 38.23 10.11 12.96
C ILE A 734 38.42 8.62 12.65
N TYR A 735 39.28 7.92 13.39
CA TYR A 735 39.46 6.47 13.22
C TYR A 735 38.19 5.70 13.54
N GLU A 736 37.46 6.08 14.59
CA GLU A 736 36.18 5.47 14.92
C GLU A 736 35.15 5.65 13.80
N ALA A 737 34.98 6.87 13.30
CA ALA A 737 34.06 7.13 12.21
C ALA A 737 34.42 6.32 10.96
N LYS A 738 35.71 6.20 10.64
CA LYS A 738 36.21 5.33 9.58
C LYS A 738 35.81 3.87 9.78
N HIS A 739 36.07 3.30 10.95
CA HIS A 739 35.74 1.90 11.25
C HIS A 739 34.24 1.64 11.27
N LEU A 740 33.45 2.54 11.87
CA LEU A 740 31.99 2.44 11.91
C LEU A 740 31.36 2.53 10.52
N THR A 741 31.98 3.30 9.62
CA THR A 741 31.53 3.43 8.24
C THR A 741 31.79 2.15 7.41
N GLN A 742 32.72 1.29 7.83
CA GLN A 742 33.08 0.02 7.16
C GLN A 742 32.47 -1.23 7.80
N ILE A 743 31.58 -1.11 8.79
CA ILE A 743 31.06 -2.28 9.50
C ILE A 743 30.44 -3.29 8.52
N SER A 744 31.10 -4.44 8.41
CA SER A 744 30.58 -5.67 7.84
C SER A 744 29.97 -6.51 8.96
N PHE A 745 28.65 -6.57 9.07
CA PHE A 745 27.99 -7.41 10.08
C PHE A 745 28.30 -8.92 9.95
N LEU A 746 29.13 -9.31 8.97
CA LEU A 746 29.60 -10.69 8.73
C LEU A 746 30.92 -11.02 9.46
N SER A 747 31.70 -10.03 9.92
CA SER A 747 32.95 -10.28 10.66
C SER A 747 32.76 -10.09 12.17
N SER A 748 33.30 -11.00 12.99
CA SER A 748 33.24 -10.92 14.46
C SER A 748 34.36 -10.09 15.09
N ASP A 749 35.43 -9.78 14.35
CA ASP A 749 36.60 -9.07 14.86
C ASP A 749 36.44 -7.54 14.74
N TYR A 750 35.84 -6.95 15.77
CA TYR A 750 35.78 -5.49 15.93
C TYR A 750 36.53 -5.06 17.19
N PRO A 751 37.67 -4.35 17.07
CA PRO A 751 38.30 -3.74 18.23
C PRO A 751 37.39 -2.64 18.77
N ARG A 752 36.85 -2.82 19.98
CA ARG A 752 35.94 -1.86 20.62
C ARG A 752 36.70 -0.75 21.34
N ILE A 753 37.57 -0.02 20.65
CA ILE A 753 38.20 1.18 21.21
C ILE A 753 37.41 2.39 20.72
N TYR A 754 36.53 2.92 21.58
CA TYR A 754 35.68 4.06 21.25
C TYR A 754 35.73 5.10 22.36
N LEU A 755 36.00 6.35 22.00
CA LEU A 755 35.77 7.48 22.87
C LEU A 755 34.27 7.66 23.06
N VAL A 756 33.86 7.84 24.30
CA VAL A 756 32.50 8.16 24.70
C VAL A 756 32.56 9.34 25.65
N TYR A 757 31.50 10.11 25.74
CA TYR A 757 31.43 11.20 26.70
C TYR A 757 30.16 11.08 27.53
N ASP A 758 30.24 11.46 28.80
CA ASP A 758 29.11 11.45 29.72
C ASP A 758 28.15 12.64 29.43
N PRO A 759 27.00 12.77 30.13
CA PRO A 759 26.11 13.92 29.97
C PRO A 759 26.73 15.29 30.30
N ALA A 760 27.86 15.32 31.01
CA ALA A 760 28.64 16.53 31.28
C ALA A 760 29.74 16.79 30.22
N PHE A 761 29.79 15.96 29.15
CA PHE A 761 30.80 15.94 28.10
C PHE A 761 32.22 15.61 28.60
N SER A 762 32.37 14.91 29.71
CA SER A 762 33.64 14.35 30.15
C SER A 762 34.06 13.22 29.23
N LEU A 763 35.33 13.16 28.83
CA LEU A 763 35.81 12.11 27.93
C LEU A 763 36.07 10.79 28.68
N HIS A 764 35.62 9.68 28.10
CA HIS A 764 35.80 8.31 28.55
C HIS A 764 36.16 7.41 27.35
N ILE A 765 36.57 6.15 27.60
CA ILE A 765 37.02 5.23 26.55
C ILE A 765 36.47 3.81 26.74
N LEU A 766 35.54 3.42 25.89
CA LEU A 766 35.16 2.01 25.75
C LEU A 766 36.35 1.22 25.19
N HIS A 767 36.73 0.12 25.85
CA HIS A 767 37.81 -0.77 25.40
C HIS A 767 37.54 -2.22 25.83
N ASN A 768 38.06 -3.19 25.08
CA ASN A 768 38.03 -4.62 25.45
C ASN A 768 39.28 -5.04 26.26
N SER A 769 40.38 -4.32 26.08
CA SER A 769 41.66 -4.57 26.73
C SER A 769 42.43 -3.26 26.80
N TRP A 770 42.83 -2.86 28.00
CA TRP A 770 43.59 -1.63 28.22
C TRP A 770 44.94 -1.67 27.50
N ASP A 771 45.56 -2.85 27.42
CA ASP A 771 46.84 -3.05 26.73
C ASP A 771 46.73 -2.84 25.21
N ALA A 772 45.53 -2.96 24.65
CA ALA A 772 45.26 -2.67 23.25
C ALA A 772 45.00 -1.17 22.98
N VAL A 773 44.83 -0.35 24.02
CA VAL A 773 44.62 1.09 23.88
C VAL A 773 45.93 1.79 23.54
N PRO A 774 46.00 2.58 22.45
CA PRO A 774 47.21 3.33 22.08
C PRO A 774 47.74 4.22 23.22
N LEU A 775 49.07 4.24 23.43
CA LEU A 775 49.73 5.03 24.50
C LEU A 775 49.32 6.51 24.51
N THR A 776 49.11 7.09 23.33
CA THR A 776 48.65 8.49 23.20
C THR A 776 47.27 8.71 23.80
N LEU A 777 46.36 7.72 23.69
CA LEU A 777 45.05 7.76 24.32
C LEU A 777 45.14 7.45 25.81
N GLN A 778 45.98 6.48 26.20
CA GLN A 778 46.23 6.20 27.63
C GLN A 778 46.71 7.45 28.37
N ALA A 779 47.53 8.30 27.74
CA ALA A 779 48.01 9.55 28.31
C ALA A 779 46.87 10.52 28.67
N LEU A 780 45.78 10.59 27.88
CA LEU A 780 44.59 11.41 28.21
C LEU A 780 43.93 10.96 29.52
N PHE A 781 44.07 9.69 29.86
CA PHE A 781 43.54 9.09 31.08
C PHE A 781 44.61 8.89 32.16
N ARG A 782 45.75 9.62 32.07
CA ARG A 782 46.88 9.53 32.99
C ARG A 782 47.41 8.10 33.17
N TYR A 783 47.34 7.30 32.12
CA TYR A 783 47.74 5.89 32.08
C TYR A 783 46.96 4.97 33.04
N HIS A 784 45.81 5.42 33.54
CA HIS A 784 44.93 4.63 34.39
C HIS A 784 43.72 4.13 33.60
N ASP A 785 43.47 2.83 33.69
CA ASP A 785 42.30 2.18 33.10
C ASP A 785 41.00 2.73 33.74
N PRO A 786 40.16 3.45 32.97
CA PRO A 786 38.93 4.03 33.50
C PRO A 786 37.93 2.99 33.98
N GLN A 787 37.98 1.75 33.46
CA GLN A 787 37.11 0.65 33.91
C GLN A 787 37.31 0.35 35.40
N LYS A 788 38.49 0.66 35.95
CA LYS A 788 38.84 0.41 37.36
C LYS A 788 38.46 1.55 38.30
N ARG A 789 37.79 2.60 37.81
CA ARG A 789 37.36 3.71 38.67
C ARG A 789 36.23 3.27 39.60
N PRO A 790 36.18 3.79 40.85
CA PRO A 790 35.16 3.42 41.83
C PRO A 790 33.72 3.66 41.34
N GLU A 791 33.52 4.66 40.49
CA GLU A 791 32.21 5.04 39.91
C GLU A 791 31.56 3.94 39.04
N TYR A 792 32.33 2.95 38.60
CA TYR A 792 31.85 1.79 37.83
C TYR A 792 31.82 0.48 38.64
N GLY A 793 32.19 0.50 39.93
CA GLY A 793 32.40 -0.72 40.73
C GLY A 793 31.22 -1.70 40.74
N ASP A 794 29.99 -1.18 40.69
CA ASP A 794 28.74 -1.96 40.72
C ASP A 794 27.97 -1.95 39.38
N LYS A 795 28.57 -1.43 38.31
CA LYS A 795 27.89 -1.24 37.01
C LYS A 795 28.66 -1.91 35.89
N ASN A 796 27.95 -2.40 34.88
CA ASN A 796 28.62 -2.87 33.67
C ASN A 796 29.20 -1.68 32.90
N TYR A 797 30.54 -1.62 32.81
CA TYR A 797 31.28 -0.55 32.15
C TYR A 797 30.82 -0.32 30.70
N PHE A 798 30.58 -1.41 29.95
CA PHE A 798 30.13 -1.35 28.57
C PHE A 798 28.72 -0.78 28.46
N ILE A 799 27.78 -1.27 29.28
CA ILE A 799 26.40 -0.76 29.30
C ILE A 799 26.38 0.72 29.67
N THR A 800 27.20 1.13 30.64
CA THR A 800 27.33 2.52 31.08
C THR A 800 27.81 3.41 29.93
N CYS A 801 28.93 3.05 29.29
CA CYS A 801 29.47 3.80 28.17
C CYS A 801 28.51 3.88 26.97
N LEU A 802 27.81 2.79 26.65
CA LEU A 802 26.82 2.76 25.56
C LEU A 802 25.55 3.56 25.89
N SER A 803 25.13 3.57 27.16
CA SER A 803 23.99 4.37 27.59
C SER A 803 24.24 5.87 27.40
N TRP A 804 25.49 6.33 27.64
CA TRP A 804 25.90 7.71 27.35
C TRP A 804 25.96 8.02 25.86
N LEU A 805 26.44 7.07 25.05
CA LEU A 805 26.46 7.21 23.60
C LEU A 805 25.05 7.42 23.01
N MET A 806 24.05 6.75 23.59
CA MET A 806 22.66 6.79 23.15
C MET A 806 21.82 7.86 23.87
N ASP A 807 22.40 8.54 24.85
CA ASP A 807 21.73 9.54 25.70
C ASP A 807 20.49 8.98 26.44
N ILE A 808 20.62 7.78 27.03
CA ILE A 808 19.57 7.08 27.76
C ILE A 808 20.06 6.74 29.17
N PRO A 809 19.21 6.84 30.22
CA PRO A 809 19.60 6.42 31.57
C PRO A 809 20.06 4.96 31.62
N TYR A 810 21.15 4.69 32.35
CA TYR A 810 21.73 3.34 32.51
C TYR A 810 20.68 2.27 32.79
N THR A 811 19.81 2.49 33.78
CA THR A 811 18.80 1.50 34.21
C THR A 811 17.76 1.19 33.13
N LEU A 812 17.41 2.18 32.30
CA LEU A 812 16.50 2.00 31.17
C LEU A 812 17.20 1.25 30.03
N PHE A 813 18.45 1.60 29.75
CA PHE A 813 19.24 0.94 28.70
C PHE A 813 19.56 -0.51 29.06
N GLU A 814 19.98 -0.79 30.30
CA GLU A 814 20.20 -2.13 30.85
C GLU A 814 18.94 -2.99 30.72
N ARG A 815 17.77 -2.44 31.09
CA ARG A 815 16.49 -3.13 30.94
C ARG A 815 16.18 -3.47 29.47
N ILE A 816 16.36 -2.52 28.55
CA ILE A 816 16.15 -2.75 27.10
C ILE A 816 17.06 -3.88 26.59
N MET A 817 18.32 -3.90 27.02
CA MET A 817 19.30 -4.88 26.57
C MET A 817 18.98 -6.29 27.09
N ILE A 818 18.50 -6.40 28.34
CA ILE A 818 18.00 -7.66 28.93
C ILE A 818 16.71 -8.11 28.23
N GLU A 819 15.73 -7.22 28.04
CA GLU A 819 14.45 -7.53 27.38
C GLU A 819 14.63 -7.95 25.91
N ALA A 820 15.67 -7.44 25.24
CA ALA A 820 16.01 -7.78 23.87
C ALA A 820 16.91 -9.02 23.71
N ASN A 821 17.31 -9.70 24.81
CA ASN A 821 18.29 -10.79 24.83
C ASN A 821 19.62 -10.44 24.13
N PHE A 822 20.03 -9.17 24.18
CA PHE A 822 21.29 -8.74 23.56
C PHE A 822 22.50 -8.98 24.47
N ILE A 823 22.25 -9.06 25.78
CA ILE A 823 23.14 -9.48 26.86
C ILE A 823 22.46 -10.68 27.51
#